data_AF-A0A7G9G612-F1
#
_entry.id   AF-A0A7G9G612-F1
#
_cell.length_a   1.000
_cell.length_b   1.000
_cell.length_c   1.000
_cell.angle_alpha   90.00
_cell.angle_beta   90.00
_cell.angle_gamma   90.00
#
_symmetry.space_group_name_H-M   'P 1'
#
loop_
_entity.id
_entity.type
_entity.pdbx_description
1 polymer ?
#
loop_
_entity_poly.entity_id
_entity_poly.type
_entity_poly.pdbx_seq_one_letter_code
_entity_poly.pdbx_strand_id
1 'polypeptide(L)'
;MYTRLMKLIYKIENNRIFSSIKKGFILLIPVLLVGSFALLFKNFPVPAFQRFLEAGIGAVLLEILNFLFDSTVGFMSVYLVMSISYYYSETMEIRSRFLQVMSMLVSMICFVASFGGASGSMELSDMGPVGVFTAMFTAIAATKLFYVLNSRISERRRFYAPGSDTDYRNSLSVLYPLLLCVLIFIVGRFLVQRITGADNLNDLISNSIVALFENMDGGFGVGALYVLVLNILWVFGIHGGNAMEYVAQSYLVPNDTVPGVIVSKSFLDNFVMIGGCGAAICLLLALLFFAREKDNRQLARSAAPAVLFNINEILVYGLPIVLNPIMVLPFILTPLCAYLIAYGATVVGFLPVVETTVTWTTPVLFSGYLATGTVHGVIVQLITVAAGTLLYAPFICLSEKMRKSQAKTLLQELTEHLKKQQEEGKALDVLERHDSMGMLARNMASKLRIDVEAEALPLGYQPQFHSEKGIIGAEALLRWQYAGESVYPPLAVELAREDGFFDRLTQCVMRSSMDACRILLREGHMLEISMNITAEQLNNPRFVDKVIRLADEYGVSGFFCLEVTEETSVENLKSIAEHIERLKENGIMVLVDDFSMGSTSLKYLQGNGFYAVKLDGGLVKQAAENERSRDIVASIITLGKTLDYTVIAEYVETEDIRDKLKALGCHIYQGYLYSPAVPFEKLKEML
;
A
#
# COMPACT_ATOMS: atom_id res chain seq x y z
N MET A 1 -13.01 -23.20 -8.08
CA MET A 1 -13.62 -22.39 -7.00
C MET A 1 -12.70 -21.24 -6.57
N TYR A 2 -11.43 -21.52 -6.23
CA TYR A 2 -10.41 -20.52 -5.84
C TYR A 2 -10.27 -19.35 -6.83
N THR A 3 -10.11 -19.62 -8.13
CA THR A 3 -9.98 -18.56 -9.16
C THR A 3 -11.23 -17.68 -9.31
N ARG A 4 -12.43 -18.22 -9.06
CA ARG A 4 -13.68 -17.44 -9.09
C ARG A 4 -13.82 -16.55 -7.85
N LEU A 5 -13.46 -17.08 -6.67
CA LEU A 5 -13.41 -16.31 -5.42
C LEU A 5 -12.41 -15.16 -5.53
N MET A 6 -11.21 -15.42 -6.06
CA MET A 6 -10.20 -14.40 -6.32
C MET A 6 -10.66 -13.31 -7.29
N LYS A 7 -11.33 -13.69 -8.39
CA LYS A 7 -11.91 -12.70 -9.31
C LYS A 7 -13.01 -11.86 -8.65
N LEU A 8 -13.81 -12.44 -7.75
CA LEU A 8 -14.84 -11.72 -7.01
C LEU A 8 -14.22 -10.73 -6.01
N ILE A 9 -13.22 -11.19 -5.24
CA ILE A 9 -12.41 -10.35 -4.32
C ILE A 9 -11.84 -9.17 -5.07
N TYR A 10 -11.16 -9.45 -6.16
CA TYR A 10 -10.54 -8.44 -7.01
C TYR A 10 -11.57 -7.42 -7.52
N LYS A 11 -12.75 -7.87 -7.95
CA LYS A 11 -13.80 -6.99 -8.44
C LYS A 11 -14.39 -6.10 -7.35
N ILE A 12 -14.46 -6.59 -6.11
CA ILE A 12 -14.93 -5.82 -4.95
C ILE A 12 -13.84 -4.82 -4.52
N GLU A 13 -12.59 -5.26 -4.40
CA GLU A 13 -11.46 -4.41 -4.01
C GLU A 13 -11.19 -3.28 -5.02
N ASN A 14 -11.33 -3.56 -6.33
CA ASN A 14 -11.17 -2.55 -7.39
C ASN A 14 -12.45 -1.76 -7.70
N ASN A 15 -13.54 -1.94 -6.95
CA ASN A 15 -14.69 -1.09 -7.12
C ASN A 15 -14.35 0.33 -6.62
N ARG A 16 -14.45 1.31 -7.52
CA ARG A 16 -14.15 2.73 -7.25
C ARG A 16 -14.88 3.25 -6.01
N ILE A 17 -16.15 2.89 -5.81
CA ILE A 17 -16.95 3.36 -4.66
C ILE A 17 -16.37 2.83 -3.34
N PHE A 18 -16.22 1.52 -3.25
CA PHE A 18 -15.70 0.87 -2.04
C PHE A 18 -14.27 1.31 -1.71
N SER A 19 -13.43 1.46 -2.74
CA SER A 19 -12.06 1.97 -2.59
C SER A 19 -12.04 3.39 -2.02
N SER A 20 -12.88 4.30 -2.54
CA SER A 20 -12.96 5.68 -2.05
C SER A 20 -13.51 5.77 -0.62
N ILE A 21 -14.53 4.97 -0.28
CA ILE A 21 -15.04 4.87 1.10
C ILE A 21 -13.92 4.45 2.05
N LYS A 22 -13.21 3.36 1.72
CA LYS A 22 -12.10 2.84 2.52
C LYS A 22 -11.00 3.89 2.72
N LYS A 23 -10.58 4.57 1.65
CA LYS A 23 -9.58 5.65 1.73
C LYS A 23 -10.06 6.81 2.60
N GLY A 24 -11.34 7.17 2.53
CA GLY A 24 -11.96 8.18 3.39
C GLY A 24 -11.81 7.84 4.88
N PHE A 25 -12.16 6.62 5.28
CA PHE A 25 -11.96 6.16 6.66
C PHE A 25 -10.49 6.13 7.07
N ILE A 26 -9.60 5.63 6.21
CA ILE A 26 -8.16 5.58 6.51
C ILE A 26 -7.60 6.97 6.79
N LEU A 27 -8.02 7.99 6.04
CA LEU A 27 -7.61 9.37 6.25
C LEU A 27 -8.03 9.91 7.63
N LEU A 28 -9.15 9.42 8.18
CA LEU A 28 -9.67 9.87 9.47
C LEU A 28 -9.14 9.12 10.68
N ILE A 29 -8.41 8.00 10.52
CA ILE A 29 -7.87 7.22 11.64
C ILE A 29 -7.16 8.11 12.68
N PRO A 30 -6.27 9.06 12.32
CA PRO A 30 -5.63 9.91 13.33
C PRO A 30 -6.61 10.77 14.13
N VAL A 31 -7.63 11.33 13.48
CA VAL A 31 -8.67 12.15 14.13
C VAL A 31 -9.50 11.31 15.10
N LEU A 32 -9.90 10.11 14.65
CA LEU A 32 -10.69 9.18 15.46
C LEU A 32 -9.90 8.68 16.67
N LEU A 33 -8.62 8.36 16.50
CA LEU A 33 -7.78 7.93 17.61
C LEU A 33 -7.64 8.99 18.69
N VAL A 34 -7.45 10.26 18.30
CA VAL A 34 -7.38 11.37 19.24
C VAL A 34 -8.67 11.45 20.07
N GLY A 35 -9.84 11.33 19.44
CA GLY A 35 -11.12 11.28 20.14
C GLY A 35 -11.28 10.05 21.04
N SER A 36 -10.98 8.85 20.53
CA SER A 36 -11.07 7.61 21.30
C SER A 36 -10.13 7.61 22.52
N PHE A 37 -8.95 8.22 22.43
CA PHE A 37 -8.07 8.43 23.59
C PHE A 37 -8.65 9.43 24.60
N ALA A 38 -9.29 10.52 24.14
CA ALA A 38 -9.95 11.43 25.08
C ALA A 38 -11.12 10.76 25.81
N LEU A 39 -11.89 9.91 25.12
CA LEU A 39 -12.93 9.09 25.73
C LEU A 39 -12.36 8.10 26.76
N LEU A 40 -11.23 7.48 26.45
CA LEU A 40 -10.50 6.59 27.36
C LEU A 40 -10.08 7.33 28.62
N PHE A 41 -9.46 8.52 28.50
CA PHE A 41 -9.02 9.28 29.67
C PHE A 41 -10.22 9.76 30.48
N LYS A 42 -11.28 10.26 29.83
CA LYS A 42 -12.54 10.64 30.50
C LYS A 42 -13.09 9.51 31.37
N ASN A 43 -13.09 8.28 30.85
CA ASN A 43 -13.65 7.10 31.54
C ASN A 43 -12.59 6.18 32.12
N PHE A 44 -11.41 6.69 32.49
CA PHE A 44 -10.33 5.84 32.95
C PHE A 44 -10.74 5.10 34.24
N PRO A 45 -10.63 3.76 34.32
CA PRO A 45 -11.28 2.94 35.34
C PRO A 45 -10.51 2.92 36.68
N VAL A 46 -10.12 4.09 37.19
CA VAL A 46 -9.44 4.28 38.46
C VAL A 46 -10.22 5.28 39.31
N PRO A 47 -10.82 4.87 40.44
CA PRO A 47 -11.66 5.76 41.27
C PRO A 47 -10.95 7.03 41.74
N ALA A 48 -9.65 6.94 42.04
CA ALA A 48 -8.84 8.11 42.42
C ALA A 48 -8.72 9.12 41.27
N PHE A 49 -8.62 8.65 40.03
CA PHE A 49 -8.56 9.49 38.85
C PHE A 49 -9.91 10.14 38.55
N GLN A 50 -11.01 9.40 38.71
CA GLN A 50 -12.36 9.95 38.54
C GLN A 50 -12.65 11.06 39.57
N ARG A 51 -12.30 10.86 40.85
CA ARG A 51 -12.41 11.93 41.87
C ARG A 51 -11.53 13.15 41.58
N PHE A 52 -10.36 12.93 40.97
CA PHE A 52 -9.51 14.03 40.53
C PHE A 52 -10.19 14.85 39.43
N LEU A 53 -10.84 14.20 38.46
CA LEU A 53 -11.56 14.87 37.37
C LEU A 53 -12.75 15.72 37.85
N GLU A 54 -13.30 15.45 39.03
CA GLU A 54 -14.45 16.18 39.57
C GLU A 54 -14.07 17.57 40.15
N ALA A 55 -12.79 17.86 40.40
CA ALA A 55 -12.41 19.08 41.11
C ALA A 55 -11.09 19.73 40.65
N GLY A 56 -10.99 21.05 40.85
CA GLY A 56 -9.76 21.83 40.62
C GLY A 56 -9.27 21.74 39.18
N ILE A 57 -7.98 21.43 39.01
CA ILE A 57 -7.35 21.28 37.68
C ILE A 57 -7.94 20.08 36.91
N GLY A 58 -8.42 19.04 37.61
CA GLY A 58 -9.00 17.88 36.95
C GLY A 58 -10.33 18.18 36.26
N ALA A 59 -11.13 19.11 36.79
CA ALA A 59 -12.36 19.57 36.12
C ALA A 59 -12.06 20.28 34.80
N VAL A 60 -11.01 21.11 34.77
CA VAL A 60 -10.52 21.74 33.52
C VAL A 60 -10.04 20.68 32.53
N LEU A 61 -9.32 19.66 33.00
CA LEU A 61 -8.91 18.54 32.16
C LEU A 61 -10.13 17.79 31.58
N LEU A 62 -11.17 17.54 32.38
CA LEU A 62 -12.40 16.90 31.91
C LEU A 62 -13.09 17.74 30.83
N GLU A 63 -13.16 19.06 30.97
CA GLU A 63 -13.68 19.96 29.92
C GLU A 63 -12.85 19.87 28.64
N ILE A 64 -11.51 19.88 28.74
CA ILE A 64 -10.62 19.71 27.59
C ILE A 64 -10.86 18.36 26.91
N LEU A 65 -10.98 17.28 27.67
CA LEU A 65 -11.21 15.93 27.14
C LEU A 65 -12.58 15.83 26.45
N ASN A 66 -13.64 16.42 27.03
CA ASN A 66 -14.96 16.49 26.41
C ASN A 66 -14.89 17.26 25.08
N PHE A 67 -14.31 18.46 25.10
CA PHE A 67 -14.21 19.29 23.90
C PHE A 67 -13.39 18.61 22.80
N LEU A 68 -12.33 17.92 23.17
CA LEU A 68 -11.50 17.15 22.24
C LEU A 68 -12.29 15.99 21.62
N PHE A 69 -13.07 15.25 22.42
CA PHE A 69 -13.93 14.19 21.90
C PHE A 69 -15.02 14.73 20.96
N ASP A 70 -15.72 15.78 21.39
CA ASP A 70 -16.81 16.40 20.63
C ASP A 70 -16.28 16.99 19.32
N SER A 71 -15.11 17.61 19.33
CA SER A 71 -14.46 18.18 18.13
C SER A 71 -13.85 17.13 17.20
N THR A 72 -13.80 15.86 17.57
CA THR A 72 -13.21 14.79 16.75
C THR A 72 -14.25 13.75 16.36
N VAL A 73 -14.69 12.91 17.29
CA VAL A 73 -15.71 11.89 17.04
C VAL A 73 -17.09 12.52 16.88
N GLY A 74 -17.37 13.62 17.60
CA GLY A 74 -18.64 14.34 17.51
C GLY A 74 -18.89 15.03 16.15
N PHE A 75 -17.89 15.17 15.29
CA PHE A 75 -18.02 15.65 13.90
C PHE A 75 -17.58 14.62 12.84
N MET A 76 -17.49 13.33 13.22
CA MET A 76 -16.99 12.25 12.35
C MET A 76 -17.68 12.21 10.98
N SER A 77 -19.00 12.34 10.93
CA SER A 77 -19.76 12.28 9.66
C SER A 77 -19.37 13.40 8.72
N VAL A 78 -19.11 14.60 9.24
CA VAL A 78 -18.68 15.76 8.45
C VAL A 78 -17.33 15.50 7.79
N TYR A 79 -16.36 15.03 8.57
CA TYR A 79 -15.04 14.69 8.06
C TYR A 79 -15.11 13.53 7.05
N LEU A 80 -16.04 12.60 7.27
CA LEU A 80 -16.22 11.44 6.39
C LEU A 80 -16.83 11.83 5.05
N VAL A 81 -17.83 12.71 5.02
CA VAL A 81 -18.40 13.23 3.76
C VAL A 81 -17.31 13.85 2.89
N MET A 82 -16.49 14.71 3.50
CA MET A 82 -15.44 15.44 2.79
C MET A 82 -14.35 14.49 2.29
N SER A 83 -13.87 13.58 3.13
CA SER A 83 -12.79 12.65 2.78
C SER A 83 -13.21 11.63 1.70
N ILE A 84 -14.41 11.04 1.80
CA ILE A 84 -14.92 10.12 0.79
C ILE A 84 -15.15 10.86 -0.53
N SER A 85 -15.74 12.06 -0.49
CA SER A 85 -15.95 12.88 -1.69
C SER A 85 -14.63 13.22 -2.40
N TYR A 86 -13.60 13.61 -1.63
CA TYR A 86 -12.27 13.88 -2.14
C TYR A 86 -11.70 12.70 -2.93
N TYR A 87 -11.64 11.50 -2.35
CA TYR A 87 -11.10 10.31 -3.01
C TYR A 87 -12.00 9.75 -4.11
N TYR A 88 -13.32 9.96 -4.03
CA TYR A 88 -14.23 9.51 -5.07
C TYR A 88 -14.14 10.39 -6.31
N SER A 89 -13.93 11.69 -6.13
CA SER A 89 -13.76 12.64 -7.22
C SER A 89 -12.51 12.36 -8.09
N GLU A 90 -11.44 11.78 -7.54
CA GLU A 90 -10.25 11.36 -8.29
C GLU A 90 -10.56 10.30 -9.36
N THR A 91 -11.65 9.56 -9.16
CA THR A 91 -12.09 8.50 -10.07
C THR A 91 -12.95 9.02 -11.23
N MET A 92 -13.25 10.33 -11.25
CA MET A 92 -14.01 11.01 -12.29
C MET A 92 -13.11 11.36 -13.49
N GLU A 93 -13.72 11.44 -14.67
CA GLU A 93 -12.98 11.70 -15.93
C GLU A 93 -12.39 13.11 -16.00
N ILE A 94 -13.11 14.11 -15.47
CA ILE A 94 -12.65 15.51 -15.49
C ILE A 94 -11.80 15.77 -14.25
N ARG A 95 -10.49 15.93 -14.45
CA ARG A 95 -9.53 16.17 -13.37
C ARG A 95 -9.24 17.65 -13.21
N SER A 96 -9.83 18.26 -12.19
CA SER A 96 -9.51 19.63 -11.78
C SER A 96 -9.48 19.71 -10.25
N ARG A 97 -8.39 20.25 -9.70
CA ARG A 97 -8.26 20.49 -8.24
C ARG A 97 -9.41 21.34 -7.71
N PHE A 98 -9.86 22.33 -8.50
CA PHE A 98 -11.00 23.15 -8.15
C PHE A 98 -12.29 22.33 -8.04
N LEU A 99 -12.60 21.48 -9.03
CA LEU A 99 -13.80 20.64 -9.00
C LEU A 99 -13.75 19.58 -7.89
N GLN A 100 -12.56 19.06 -7.58
CA GLN A 100 -12.35 18.14 -6.46
C GLN A 100 -12.72 18.81 -5.13
N VAL A 101 -12.18 19.99 -4.83
CA VAL A 101 -12.53 20.74 -3.60
C VAL A 101 -14.00 21.15 -3.60
N MET A 102 -14.54 21.62 -4.73
CA MET A 102 -15.96 21.95 -4.83
C MET A 102 -16.87 20.75 -4.59
N SER A 103 -16.49 19.55 -5.05
CA SER A 103 -17.29 18.35 -4.82
C SER A 103 -17.39 17.98 -3.33
N MET A 104 -16.34 18.25 -2.54
CA MET A 104 -16.37 18.09 -1.09
C MET A 104 -17.41 19.02 -0.45
N LEU A 105 -17.39 20.29 -0.84
CA LEU A 105 -18.36 21.30 -0.35
C LEU A 105 -19.79 20.96 -0.77
N VAL A 106 -20.00 20.60 -2.04
CA VAL A 106 -21.32 20.20 -2.56
C VAL A 106 -21.84 18.99 -1.79
N SER A 107 -21.00 17.98 -1.55
CA SER A 107 -21.38 16.79 -0.79
C SER A 107 -21.74 17.11 0.66
N MET A 108 -21.00 18.02 1.30
CA MET A 108 -21.30 18.50 2.66
C MET A 108 -22.64 19.24 2.71
N ILE A 109 -22.93 20.11 1.74
CA ILE A 109 -24.23 20.80 1.68
C ILE A 109 -25.36 19.80 1.43
N CYS A 110 -25.18 18.82 0.55
CA CYS A 110 -26.15 17.76 0.31
C CYS A 110 -26.36 16.85 1.53
N PHE A 111 -25.32 16.58 2.31
CA PHE A 111 -25.41 15.90 3.61
C PHE A 111 -26.32 16.66 4.57
N VAL A 112 -26.04 17.94 4.81
CA VAL A 112 -26.86 18.80 5.67
C VAL A 112 -28.31 18.88 5.15
N ALA A 113 -28.48 19.03 3.83
CA ALA A 113 -29.80 19.06 3.19
C ALA A 113 -30.61 17.77 3.39
N SER A 114 -29.94 16.62 3.56
CA SER A 114 -30.59 15.31 3.79
C SER A 114 -31.28 15.24 5.17
N PHE A 115 -30.78 15.99 6.15
CA PHE A 115 -31.43 16.17 7.47
C PHE A 115 -32.39 17.36 7.52
N GLY A 116 -32.40 18.18 6.46
CA GLY A 116 -33.19 19.41 6.37
C GLY A 116 -32.52 20.67 6.90
N GLY A 117 -31.25 20.58 7.31
CA GLY A 117 -30.51 21.68 7.91
C GLY A 117 -31.14 22.20 9.20
N ALA A 118 -30.84 23.45 9.56
CA ALA A 118 -31.26 24.07 10.82
C ALA A 118 -32.78 24.26 10.95
N SER A 119 -33.53 24.26 9.84
CA SER A 119 -35.00 24.32 9.84
C SER A 119 -35.65 22.93 9.76
N GLY A 120 -34.85 21.87 9.71
CA GLY A 120 -35.28 20.48 9.62
C GLY A 120 -35.15 19.73 10.95
N SER A 121 -34.87 18.44 10.87
CA SER A 121 -34.67 17.55 12.02
C SER A 121 -33.19 17.36 12.39
N MET A 122 -32.32 18.25 11.92
CA MET A 122 -30.88 18.10 12.14
C MET A 122 -30.49 18.46 13.56
N GLU A 123 -29.91 17.49 14.27
CA GLU A 123 -29.30 17.67 15.58
C GLU A 123 -27.76 17.65 15.48
N LEU A 124 -27.09 18.11 16.55
CA LEU A 124 -25.61 18.05 16.60
C LEU A 124 -25.10 16.61 16.62
N SER A 125 -25.88 15.69 17.21
CA SER A 125 -25.62 14.25 17.23
C SER A 125 -25.51 13.64 15.83
N ASP A 126 -26.28 14.14 14.86
CA ASP A 126 -26.24 13.71 13.45
C ASP A 126 -24.90 14.02 12.78
N MET A 127 -24.16 15.02 13.25
CA MET A 127 -22.83 15.35 12.71
C MET A 127 -21.75 14.38 13.21
N GLY A 128 -22.03 13.67 14.30
CA GLY A 128 -21.17 12.69 14.93
C GLY A 128 -21.34 11.30 14.31
N PRO A 129 -21.26 10.23 15.10
CA PRO A 129 -21.34 8.87 14.58
C PRO A 129 -22.70 8.46 14.00
N VAL A 130 -23.78 9.13 14.43
CA VAL A 130 -25.15 8.82 14.02
C VAL A 130 -25.35 9.06 12.52
N GLY A 131 -24.76 10.12 11.95
CA GLY A 131 -24.92 10.44 10.52
C GLY A 131 -23.98 9.68 9.57
N VAL A 132 -23.15 8.74 10.02
CA VAL A 132 -22.05 8.15 9.21
C VAL A 132 -22.57 7.49 7.94
N PHE A 133 -23.73 6.84 8.01
CA PHE A 133 -24.39 6.25 6.86
C PHE A 133 -24.83 7.29 5.82
N THR A 134 -25.55 8.31 6.27
CA THR A 134 -25.97 9.41 5.42
C THR A 134 -24.74 10.06 4.79
N ALA A 135 -23.65 10.22 5.55
CA ALA A 135 -22.39 10.74 5.06
C ALA A 135 -21.77 9.92 3.92
N MET A 136 -21.69 8.59 4.08
CA MET A 136 -21.17 7.71 3.03
C MET A 136 -22.04 7.76 1.76
N PHE A 137 -23.36 7.73 1.93
CA PHE A 137 -24.29 7.79 0.80
C PHE A 137 -24.22 9.14 0.07
N THR A 138 -24.30 10.25 0.80
CA THR A 138 -24.27 11.59 0.20
C THR A 138 -22.92 11.88 -0.44
N ALA A 139 -21.80 11.48 0.14
CA ALA A 139 -20.47 11.68 -0.44
C ALA A 139 -20.33 11.04 -1.82
N ILE A 140 -20.91 9.87 -2.04
CA ILE A 140 -20.86 9.18 -3.34
C ILE A 140 -21.90 9.76 -4.30
N ALA A 141 -23.16 9.84 -3.86
CA ALA A 141 -24.28 10.26 -4.69
C ALA A 141 -24.16 11.73 -5.12
N ALA A 142 -23.83 12.64 -4.19
CA ALA A 142 -23.69 14.06 -4.46
C ALA A 142 -22.47 14.36 -5.33
N THR A 143 -21.31 13.76 -5.04
CA THR A 143 -20.11 13.89 -5.90
C THR A 143 -20.42 13.44 -7.33
N LYS A 144 -21.00 12.24 -7.53
CA LYS A 144 -21.33 11.75 -8.87
C LYS A 144 -22.30 12.67 -9.60
N LEU A 145 -23.37 13.07 -8.92
CA LEU A 145 -24.39 13.95 -9.47
C LEU A 145 -23.77 15.30 -9.87
N PHE A 146 -22.92 15.86 -9.02
CA PHE A 146 -22.23 17.11 -9.26
C PHE A 146 -21.38 17.07 -10.54
N TYR A 147 -20.56 16.04 -10.72
CA TYR A 147 -19.73 15.90 -11.92
C TYR A 147 -20.56 15.70 -13.19
N VAL A 148 -21.65 14.93 -13.13
CA VAL A 148 -22.58 14.73 -14.26
C VAL A 148 -23.29 16.03 -14.65
N LEU A 149 -23.73 16.82 -13.66
CA LEU A 149 -24.37 18.11 -13.92
C LEU A 149 -23.36 19.14 -14.42
N ASN A 150 -22.15 19.16 -13.85
CA ASN A 150 -21.10 20.07 -14.25
C ASN A 150 -20.68 19.84 -15.71
N SER A 151 -20.48 18.59 -16.14
CA SER A 151 -20.14 18.29 -17.54
C SER A 151 -21.25 18.69 -18.52
N ARG A 152 -22.53 18.47 -18.17
CA ARG A 152 -23.66 18.78 -19.06
C ARG A 152 -24.02 20.27 -19.11
N ILE A 153 -23.86 21.00 -18.00
CA ILE A 153 -24.34 22.39 -17.86
C ILE A 153 -23.21 23.38 -18.13
N SER A 154 -22.01 23.14 -17.58
CA SER A 154 -20.90 24.09 -17.67
C SER A 154 -20.33 24.20 -19.09
N GLU A 155 -20.48 23.18 -19.94
CA GLU A 155 -20.11 23.28 -21.36
C GLU A 155 -21.07 24.16 -22.17
N ARG A 156 -22.37 24.18 -21.81
CA ARG A 156 -23.40 24.92 -22.54
C ARG A 156 -23.61 26.36 -22.04
N ARG A 157 -23.20 26.68 -20.80
CA ARG A 157 -23.43 27.99 -20.15
C ARG A 157 -22.17 28.53 -19.48
N ARG A 158 -21.05 28.61 -20.21
CA ARG A 158 -19.87 29.35 -19.72
C ARG A 158 -20.23 30.82 -19.60
N PHE A 159 -20.39 31.33 -18.38
CA PHE A 159 -20.53 32.77 -18.14
C PHE A 159 -19.28 33.47 -18.67
N TYR A 160 -19.44 34.18 -19.78
CA TYR A 160 -18.40 35.01 -20.36
C TYR A 160 -18.54 36.42 -19.77
N ALA A 161 -17.85 36.68 -18.67
CA ALA A 161 -17.64 38.03 -18.17
C ALA A 161 -16.25 38.49 -18.66
N PRO A 162 -16.15 39.29 -19.73
CA PRO A 162 -14.86 39.77 -20.23
C PRO A 162 -14.14 40.57 -19.13
N GLY A 163 -12.89 40.22 -18.84
CA GLY A 163 -12.05 40.88 -17.83
C GLY A 163 -12.11 40.30 -16.40
N SER A 164 -12.84 39.19 -16.17
CA SER A 164 -12.89 38.53 -14.85
C SER A 164 -11.76 37.50 -14.65
N ASP A 165 -11.27 37.39 -13.42
CA ASP A 165 -10.28 36.39 -12.98
C ASP A 165 -10.77 34.95 -13.30
N THR A 166 -9.83 34.08 -13.67
CA THR A 166 -10.09 32.68 -13.98
C THR A 166 -10.76 31.96 -12.81
N ASP A 167 -10.38 32.30 -11.57
CA ASP A 167 -10.94 31.69 -10.36
C ASP A 167 -12.39 32.13 -10.11
N TYR A 168 -12.72 33.39 -10.41
CA TYR A 168 -14.08 33.90 -10.33
C TYR A 168 -15.01 33.18 -11.32
N ARG A 169 -14.54 33.00 -12.57
CA ARG A 169 -15.30 32.30 -13.61
C ARG A 169 -15.54 30.83 -13.27
N ASN A 170 -14.52 30.15 -12.74
CA ASN A 170 -14.65 28.76 -12.27
C ASN A 170 -15.65 28.63 -11.11
N SER A 171 -15.65 29.60 -10.20
CA SER A 171 -16.62 29.65 -9.10
C SER A 171 -18.06 29.82 -9.59
N LEU A 172 -18.29 30.68 -10.57
CA LEU A 172 -19.63 30.89 -11.15
C LEU A 172 -20.12 29.70 -11.98
N SER A 173 -19.25 28.96 -12.65
CA SER A 173 -19.67 27.84 -13.51
C SER A 173 -20.29 26.69 -12.72
N VAL A 174 -19.94 26.56 -11.44
CA VAL A 174 -20.42 25.52 -10.52
C VAL A 174 -21.77 25.84 -9.87
N LEU A 175 -22.25 27.08 -9.98
CA LEU A 175 -23.48 27.55 -9.31
C LEU A 175 -24.72 26.72 -9.66
N TYR A 176 -24.98 26.47 -10.96
CA TYR A 176 -26.15 25.69 -11.38
C TYR A 176 -26.05 24.20 -11.02
N PRO A 177 -24.91 23.50 -11.27
CA PRO A 177 -24.70 22.16 -10.76
C PRO A 177 -24.94 22.03 -9.26
N LEU A 178 -24.38 22.94 -8.45
CA LEU A 178 -24.56 22.96 -7.00
C LEU A 178 -26.05 23.12 -6.64
N LEU A 179 -26.74 24.13 -7.19
CA LEU A 179 -28.15 24.38 -6.91
C LEU A 179 -29.02 23.14 -7.20
N LEU A 180 -28.80 22.50 -8.34
CA LEU A 180 -29.55 21.31 -8.75
C LEU A 180 -29.24 20.09 -7.88
N CYS A 181 -27.97 19.88 -7.50
CA CYS A 181 -27.60 18.85 -6.54
C CYS A 181 -28.37 19.03 -5.23
N VAL A 182 -28.34 20.23 -4.65
CA VAL A 182 -29.00 20.51 -3.37
C VAL A 182 -30.52 20.32 -3.49
N LEU A 183 -31.15 20.84 -4.54
CA LEU A 183 -32.58 20.65 -4.79
C LEU A 183 -32.97 19.17 -4.87
N ILE A 184 -32.18 18.34 -5.56
CA ILE A 184 -32.44 16.91 -5.68
C ILE A 184 -32.40 16.21 -4.31
N PHE A 185 -31.43 16.56 -3.45
CA PHE A 185 -31.37 15.98 -2.09
C PHE A 185 -32.51 16.47 -1.18
N ILE A 186 -32.90 17.75 -1.29
CA ILE A 186 -34.06 18.28 -0.55
C ILE A 186 -35.35 17.57 -0.98
N VAL A 187 -35.59 17.43 -2.29
CA VAL A 187 -36.74 16.69 -2.81
C VAL A 187 -36.67 15.23 -2.38
N GLY A 188 -35.49 14.61 -2.44
CA GLY A 188 -35.26 13.25 -1.97
C GLY A 188 -35.66 13.05 -0.50
N ARG A 189 -35.26 13.96 0.38
CA ARG A 189 -35.68 13.95 1.79
C ARG A 189 -37.21 13.99 1.93
N PHE A 190 -37.88 14.94 1.26
CA PHE A 190 -39.34 15.03 1.34
C PHE A 190 -40.04 13.78 0.80
N LEU A 191 -39.48 13.13 -0.23
CA LEU A 191 -39.98 11.86 -0.73
C LEU A 191 -39.82 10.73 0.30
N VAL A 192 -38.67 10.65 0.98
CA VAL A 192 -38.46 9.67 2.07
C VAL A 192 -39.51 9.86 3.16
N GLN A 193 -39.72 11.10 3.62
CA GLN A 193 -40.73 11.41 4.63
C GLN A 193 -42.15 11.05 4.20
N ARG A 194 -42.52 11.35 2.96
CA ARG A 194 -43.87 11.07 2.45
C ARG A 194 -44.14 9.58 2.20
N ILE A 195 -43.13 8.82 1.77
CA ILE A 195 -43.30 7.40 1.40
C ILE A 195 -43.17 6.49 2.63
N THR A 196 -42.19 6.78 3.49
CA THR A 196 -41.79 5.87 4.58
C THR A 196 -42.20 6.36 5.96
N GLY A 197 -42.53 7.65 6.11
CA GLY A 197 -42.79 8.28 7.40
C GLY A 197 -41.53 8.67 8.18
N ALA A 198 -40.33 8.31 7.72
CA ALA A 198 -39.07 8.70 8.36
C ALA A 198 -38.66 10.14 8.01
N ASP A 199 -38.19 10.93 8.98
CA ASP A 199 -37.90 12.36 8.76
C ASP A 199 -36.68 12.62 7.86
N ASN A 200 -35.75 11.67 7.84
CA ASN A 200 -34.57 11.70 6.98
C ASN A 200 -34.11 10.26 6.63
N LEU A 201 -33.05 10.18 5.81
CA LEU A 201 -32.49 8.90 5.37
C LEU A 201 -31.88 8.08 6.53
N ASN A 202 -31.33 8.74 7.54
CA ASN A 202 -30.72 8.08 8.69
C ASN A 202 -31.78 7.37 9.54
N ASP A 203 -32.88 8.06 9.80
CA ASP A 203 -34.02 7.52 10.55
C ASP A 203 -34.62 6.32 9.81
N LEU A 204 -34.73 6.40 8.48
CA LEU A 204 -35.19 5.27 7.67
C LEU A 204 -34.33 4.03 7.88
N ILE A 205 -33.00 4.18 7.84
CA ILE A 205 -32.06 3.08 8.05
C ILE A 205 -32.15 2.57 9.47
N SER A 206 -32.14 3.46 10.46
CA SER A 206 -32.22 3.12 11.88
C SER A 206 -33.51 2.35 12.20
N ASN A 207 -34.66 2.82 11.70
CA ASN A 207 -35.95 2.16 11.84
C ASN A 207 -35.97 0.80 11.13
N SER A 208 -35.31 0.69 9.97
CA SER A 208 -35.20 -0.59 9.25
C SER A 208 -34.37 -1.63 10.01
N ILE A 209 -33.31 -1.19 10.70
CA ILE A 209 -32.49 -2.06 11.55
C ILE A 209 -33.30 -2.46 12.80
N VAL A 210 -33.98 -1.51 13.44
CA VAL A 210 -34.85 -1.74 14.60
C VAL A 210 -35.95 -2.76 14.30
N ALA A 211 -36.57 -2.67 13.11
CA ALA A 211 -37.60 -3.60 12.66
C ALA A 211 -37.11 -5.07 12.64
N LEU A 212 -35.81 -5.33 12.55
CA LEU A 212 -35.25 -6.69 12.64
C LEU A 212 -35.37 -7.30 14.04
N PHE A 213 -35.54 -6.47 15.07
CA PHE A 213 -35.65 -6.85 16.47
C PHE A 213 -37.09 -6.79 16.99
N GLU A 214 -38.03 -6.26 16.19
CA GLU A 214 -39.45 -6.25 16.53
C GLU A 214 -39.96 -7.68 16.75
N ASN A 215 -40.73 -7.88 17.83
CA ASN A 215 -41.29 -9.17 18.25
C ASN A 215 -40.27 -10.23 18.73
N MET A 216 -39.02 -9.85 18.98
CA MET A 216 -38.08 -10.73 19.66
C MET A 216 -38.19 -10.55 21.18
N ASP A 217 -38.53 -11.62 21.89
CA ASP A 217 -38.45 -11.64 23.35
C ASP A 217 -36.97 -11.59 23.78
N GLY A 218 -36.67 -10.79 24.81
CA GLY A 218 -35.32 -10.64 25.35
C GLY A 218 -34.67 -11.99 25.70
N GLY A 219 -33.38 -12.15 25.42
CA GLY A 219 -32.65 -13.39 25.69
C GLY A 219 -31.59 -13.72 24.62
N PHE A 220 -31.36 -15.02 24.41
CA PHE A 220 -30.29 -15.50 23.54
C PHE A 220 -30.37 -14.98 22.09
N GLY A 221 -31.57 -15.00 21.50
CA GLY A 221 -31.79 -14.64 20.10
C GLY A 221 -31.47 -13.18 19.80
N VAL A 222 -31.92 -12.25 20.65
CA VAL A 222 -31.66 -10.81 20.51
C VAL A 222 -30.17 -10.52 20.55
N GLY A 223 -29.44 -11.08 21.52
CA GLY A 223 -27.99 -10.89 21.63
C GLY A 223 -27.24 -11.46 20.43
N ALA A 224 -27.60 -12.66 19.95
CA ALA A 224 -26.97 -13.27 18.78
C ALA A 224 -27.18 -12.43 17.51
N LEU A 225 -28.42 -11.96 17.29
CA LEU A 225 -28.74 -11.10 16.14
C LEU A 225 -28.03 -9.75 16.23
N TYR A 226 -27.99 -9.14 17.42
CA TYR A 226 -27.28 -7.89 17.66
C TYR A 226 -25.79 -8.02 17.31
N VAL A 227 -25.12 -9.06 17.83
CA VAL A 227 -23.70 -9.34 17.54
C VAL A 227 -23.49 -9.58 16.05
N LEU A 228 -24.37 -10.34 15.39
CA LEU A 228 -24.28 -10.61 13.96
C LEU A 228 -24.39 -9.31 13.13
N VAL A 229 -25.45 -8.54 13.33
CA VAL A 229 -25.70 -7.30 12.57
C VAL A 229 -24.58 -6.31 12.80
N LEU A 230 -24.18 -6.09 14.06
CA LEU A 230 -23.11 -5.17 14.41
C LEU A 230 -21.80 -5.49 13.65
N ASN A 231 -21.37 -6.76 13.64
CA ASN A 231 -20.13 -7.14 12.97
C ASN A 231 -20.27 -7.11 11.43
N ILE A 232 -21.45 -7.41 10.87
CA ILE A 232 -21.72 -7.26 9.44
C ILE A 232 -21.60 -5.80 9.00
N LEU A 233 -22.11 -4.85 9.79
CA LEU A 233 -21.99 -3.42 9.48
C LEU A 233 -20.50 -3.02 9.35
N TRP A 234 -19.67 -3.47 10.28
CA TRP A 234 -18.23 -3.22 10.24
C TRP A 234 -17.52 -3.81 9.03
N VAL A 235 -17.98 -4.95 8.50
CA VAL A 235 -17.45 -5.54 7.25
C VAL A 235 -17.60 -4.61 6.05
N PHE A 236 -18.64 -3.77 6.05
CA PHE A 236 -18.88 -2.75 5.02
C PHE A 236 -18.26 -1.39 5.39
N GLY A 237 -17.47 -1.32 6.46
CA GLY A 237 -16.84 -0.10 6.95
C GLY A 237 -17.77 0.80 7.76
N ILE A 238 -18.98 0.34 8.08
CA ILE A 238 -19.91 1.07 8.93
C ILE A 238 -19.59 0.74 10.38
N HIS A 239 -19.42 1.76 11.23
CA HIS A 239 -19.15 1.56 12.65
C HIS A 239 -20.38 0.99 13.38
N GLY A 240 -20.51 -0.34 13.40
CA GLY A 240 -21.69 -1.06 13.89
C GLY A 240 -22.09 -0.69 15.32
N GLY A 241 -21.15 -0.38 16.21
CA GLY A 241 -21.46 0.02 17.58
C GLY A 241 -22.29 1.32 17.65
N ASN A 242 -22.03 2.26 16.74
CA ASN A 242 -22.74 3.54 16.70
C ASN A 242 -24.07 3.40 15.96
N ALA A 243 -24.06 2.65 14.84
CA ALA A 243 -25.26 2.33 14.08
C ALA A 243 -26.31 1.55 14.87
N MET A 244 -25.87 0.72 15.82
CA MET A 244 -26.73 -0.12 16.63
C MET A 244 -27.06 0.49 17.99
N GLU A 245 -26.63 1.73 18.28
CA GLU A 245 -26.81 2.33 19.62
C GLU A 245 -28.29 2.47 19.99
N TYR A 246 -29.14 2.88 19.06
CA TYR A 246 -30.59 2.97 19.30
C TYR A 246 -31.22 1.60 19.58
N VAL A 247 -30.78 0.56 18.86
CA VAL A 247 -31.20 -0.84 19.11
C VAL A 247 -30.72 -1.29 20.49
N ALA A 248 -29.48 -0.96 20.86
CA ALA A 248 -28.95 -1.28 22.17
C ALA A 248 -29.80 -0.64 23.28
N GLN A 249 -30.14 0.64 23.16
CA GLN A 249 -30.97 1.33 24.16
C GLN A 249 -32.40 0.80 24.23
N SER A 250 -32.95 0.35 23.10
CA SER A 250 -34.35 -0.11 23.03
C SER A 250 -34.53 -1.58 23.43
N TYR A 251 -33.57 -2.45 23.13
CA TYR A 251 -33.70 -3.91 23.29
C TYR A 251 -32.68 -4.54 24.24
N LEU A 252 -31.54 -3.89 24.51
CA LEU A 252 -30.55 -4.38 25.47
C LEU A 252 -30.73 -3.61 26.78
N VAL A 253 -31.56 -4.16 27.66
CA VAL A 253 -31.91 -3.54 28.95
C VAL A 253 -30.63 -3.18 29.73
N PRO A 254 -30.54 -1.96 30.31
CA PRO A 254 -29.45 -1.63 31.23
C PRO A 254 -29.45 -2.58 32.44
N ASN A 255 -28.29 -3.13 32.80
CA ASN A 255 -28.20 -4.09 33.91
C ASN A 255 -28.68 -3.54 35.25
N ASP A 256 -28.55 -2.23 35.44
CA ASP A 256 -28.90 -1.55 36.69
C ASP A 256 -30.43 -1.43 36.90
N THR A 257 -31.25 -1.74 35.88
CA THR A 257 -32.72 -1.55 35.93
C THR A 257 -33.52 -2.84 36.05
N VAL A 258 -33.03 -3.97 35.55
CA VAL A 258 -33.72 -5.27 35.62
C VAL A 258 -32.74 -6.38 36.03
N PRO A 259 -32.80 -6.86 37.28
CA PRO A 259 -31.96 -7.96 37.76
C PRO A 259 -32.24 -9.27 37.02
N GLY A 260 -31.19 -10.07 36.79
CA GLY A 260 -31.32 -11.43 36.24
C GLY A 260 -31.39 -11.55 34.71
N VAL A 261 -31.30 -10.43 33.97
CA VAL A 261 -31.18 -10.46 32.50
C VAL A 261 -29.74 -10.78 32.10
N ILE A 262 -29.52 -11.90 31.41
CA ILE A 262 -28.18 -12.31 30.97
C ILE A 262 -27.64 -11.39 29.88
N VAL A 263 -28.49 -11.03 28.90
CA VAL A 263 -28.06 -10.30 27.70
C VAL A 263 -28.35 -8.82 27.85
N SER A 264 -27.29 -8.06 28.09
CA SER A 264 -27.31 -6.60 28.17
C SER A 264 -26.16 -5.98 27.40
N LYS A 265 -26.20 -4.66 27.22
CA LYS A 265 -25.12 -3.93 26.55
C LYS A 265 -23.77 -4.17 27.23
N SER A 266 -23.71 -4.06 28.56
CA SER A 266 -22.45 -4.28 29.30
C SER A 266 -21.99 -5.74 29.25
N PHE A 267 -22.90 -6.71 29.21
CA PHE A 267 -22.53 -8.12 28.96
C PHE A 267 -21.86 -8.29 27.59
N LEU A 268 -22.46 -7.74 26.53
CA LEU A 268 -21.90 -7.83 25.17
C LEU A 268 -20.56 -7.11 25.06
N ASP A 269 -20.45 -5.89 25.58
CA ASP A 269 -19.22 -5.10 25.50
C ASP A 269 -18.05 -5.80 26.21
N ASN A 270 -18.29 -6.38 27.40
CA ASN A 270 -17.22 -6.93 28.23
C ASN A 270 -16.87 -8.39 27.93
N PHE A 271 -17.82 -9.22 27.47
CA PHE A 271 -17.59 -10.65 27.30
C PHE A 271 -17.62 -11.13 25.85
N VAL A 272 -18.16 -10.33 24.93
CA VAL A 272 -18.33 -10.71 23.52
C VAL A 272 -17.43 -9.88 22.62
N MET A 273 -17.49 -8.56 22.77
CA MET A 273 -16.80 -7.57 21.96
C MET A 273 -15.43 -7.23 22.55
N ILE A 274 -14.69 -8.26 22.97
CA ILE A 274 -13.43 -8.10 23.72
C ILE A 274 -12.34 -7.52 22.80
N GLY A 275 -11.77 -6.40 23.20
CA GLY A 275 -10.85 -5.62 22.37
C GLY A 275 -11.56 -4.79 21.30
N GLY A 276 -12.88 -4.69 21.31
CA GLY A 276 -13.70 -3.98 20.32
C GLY A 276 -14.41 -4.92 19.33
N CYS A 277 -14.77 -4.39 18.16
CA CYS A 277 -15.43 -5.18 17.11
C CYS A 277 -14.57 -6.32 16.55
N GLY A 278 -15.22 -7.44 16.21
CA GLY A 278 -14.55 -8.67 15.79
C GLY A 278 -13.81 -9.41 16.90
N ALA A 279 -13.99 -9.01 18.16
CA ALA A 279 -13.15 -9.42 19.28
C ALA A 279 -11.66 -9.16 18.98
N ALA A 280 -11.30 -7.90 18.71
CA ALA A 280 -10.01 -7.56 18.11
C ALA A 280 -8.78 -7.93 18.96
N ILE A 281 -8.93 -8.15 20.28
CA ILE A 281 -7.84 -8.70 21.10
C ILE A 281 -7.44 -10.10 20.61
N CYS A 282 -8.40 -10.90 20.15
CA CYS A 282 -8.18 -12.25 19.63
C CYS A 282 -7.38 -12.18 18.33
N LEU A 283 -7.74 -11.23 17.45
CA LEU A 283 -7.03 -10.94 16.21
C LEU A 283 -5.61 -10.41 16.49
N LEU A 284 -5.46 -9.48 17.44
CA LEU A 284 -4.18 -8.93 17.86
C LEU A 284 -3.20 -10.05 18.24
N LEU A 285 -3.61 -10.94 19.14
CA LEU A 285 -2.80 -12.07 19.58
C LEU A 285 -2.56 -13.06 18.44
N ALA A 286 -3.56 -13.31 17.60
CA ALA A 286 -3.40 -14.19 16.46
C ALA A 286 -2.35 -13.65 15.46
N LEU A 287 -2.27 -12.34 15.27
CA LEU A 287 -1.21 -11.71 14.46
C LEU A 287 0.15 -11.80 15.14
N LEU A 288 0.23 -11.53 16.44
CA LEU A 288 1.51 -11.59 17.17
C LEU A 288 2.11 -13.00 17.19
N PHE A 289 1.27 -14.04 17.31
CA PHE A 289 1.73 -15.43 17.42
C PHE A 289 1.80 -16.19 16.09
N PHE A 290 0.89 -15.96 15.15
CA PHE A 290 0.75 -16.78 13.93
C PHE A 290 1.05 -16.05 12.62
N ALA A 291 1.12 -14.71 12.60
CA ALA A 291 1.50 -14.00 11.38
C ALA A 291 2.98 -14.22 11.05
N ARG A 292 3.26 -14.54 9.78
CA ARG A 292 4.63 -14.76 9.31
C ARG A 292 5.27 -13.45 8.86
N GLU A 293 4.47 -12.56 8.29
CA GLU A 293 4.94 -11.28 7.75
C GLU A 293 5.34 -10.32 8.88
N LYS A 294 6.46 -9.61 8.68
CA LYS A 294 6.96 -8.63 9.66
C LYS A 294 5.99 -7.45 9.82
N ASP A 295 5.44 -6.95 8.71
CA ASP A 295 4.56 -5.79 8.68
C ASP A 295 3.26 -6.02 9.48
N ASN A 296 2.66 -7.20 9.33
CA ASN A 296 1.47 -7.59 10.09
C ASN A 296 1.75 -7.64 11.60
N ARG A 297 2.91 -8.16 12.02
CA ARG A 297 3.33 -8.19 13.43
C ARG A 297 3.65 -6.81 13.96
N GLN A 298 4.25 -5.94 13.14
CA GLN A 298 4.54 -4.56 13.52
C GLN A 298 3.24 -3.77 13.70
N LEU A 299 2.29 -3.90 12.77
CA LEU A 299 0.96 -3.31 12.90
C LEU A 299 0.27 -3.76 14.20
N ALA A 300 0.31 -5.06 14.52
CA ALA A 300 -0.23 -5.58 15.76
C ALA A 300 0.43 -4.94 16.99
N ARG A 301 1.77 -4.85 17.04
CA ARG A 301 2.48 -4.19 18.14
C ARG A 301 2.08 -2.73 18.30
N SER A 302 1.93 -2.00 17.20
CA SER A 302 1.52 -0.59 17.22
C SER A 302 0.07 -0.41 17.69
N ALA A 303 -0.82 -1.36 17.36
CA ALA A 303 -2.22 -1.31 17.76
C ALA A 303 -2.48 -1.81 19.19
N ALA A 304 -1.57 -2.60 19.76
CA ALA A 304 -1.77 -3.27 21.05
C ALA A 304 -2.22 -2.35 22.19
N PRO A 305 -1.64 -1.14 22.38
CA PRO A 305 -2.09 -0.23 23.44
C PRO A 305 -3.55 0.19 23.26
N ALA A 306 -3.98 0.51 22.03
CA ALA A 306 -5.36 0.91 21.76
C ALA A 306 -6.34 -0.26 21.97
N VAL A 307 -5.99 -1.44 21.44
CA VAL A 307 -6.86 -2.63 21.49
C VAL A 307 -7.06 -3.13 22.91
N LEU A 308 -6.07 -2.95 23.80
CA LEU A 308 -6.21 -3.29 25.21
C LEU A 308 -7.36 -2.54 25.88
N PHE A 309 -7.62 -1.30 25.45
CA PHE A 309 -8.74 -0.46 25.89
C PHE A 309 -9.93 -0.53 24.91
N ASN A 310 -10.03 -1.61 24.13
CA ASN A 310 -11.11 -1.89 23.19
C ASN A 310 -11.20 -0.93 21.98
N ILE A 311 -10.13 -0.19 21.68
CA ILE A 311 -10.02 0.69 20.50
C ILE A 311 -9.31 -0.09 19.38
N ASN A 312 -10.02 -0.43 18.30
CA ASN A 312 -9.57 -1.42 17.31
C ASN A 312 -9.39 -0.87 15.88
N GLU A 313 -9.57 0.43 15.66
CA GLU A 313 -9.54 1.07 14.35
C GLU A 313 -8.20 0.84 13.62
N ILE A 314 -7.08 0.87 14.35
CA ILE A 314 -5.74 0.61 13.79
C ILE A 314 -5.67 -0.79 13.19
N LEU A 315 -6.26 -1.80 13.85
CA LEU A 315 -6.28 -3.16 13.32
C LEU A 315 -7.29 -3.33 12.19
N VAL A 316 -8.52 -2.85 12.38
CA VAL A 316 -9.62 -3.09 11.43
C VAL A 316 -9.42 -2.38 10.09
N TYR A 317 -8.79 -1.21 10.09
CA TYR A 317 -8.47 -0.48 8.87
C TYR A 317 -7.04 -0.71 8.39
N GLY A 318 -6.09 -0.95 9.31
CA GLY A 318 -4.68 -1.25 8.97
C GLY A 318 -4.50 -2.62 8.33
N LEU A 319 -5.27 -3.62 8.77
CA LEU A 319 -5.51 -4.81 7.97
C LEU A 319 -6.72 -4.53 7.09
N PRO A 320 -6.72 -4.92 5.81
CA PRO A 320 -7.93 -4.86 5.02
C PRO A 320 -8.88 -5.95 5.51
N ILE A 321 -9.53 -5.81 6.67
CA ILE A 321 -10.58 -6.72 7.12
C ILE A 321 -11.87 -6.35 6.38
N VAL A 322 -12.14 -5.05 6.30
CA VAL A 322 -13.20 -4.45 5.50
C VAL A 322 -13.04 -4.91 4.05
N LEU A 323 -14.05 -5.61 3.53
CA LEU A 323 -14.13 -6.18 2.18
C LEU A 323 -13.15 -7.32 1.84
N ASN A 324 -12.38 -7.85 2.80
CA ASN A 324 -11.59 -9.07 2.58
C ASN A 324 -12.39 -10.30 3.00
N PRO A 325 -12.94 -11.09 2.06
CA PRO A 325 -13.86 -12.15 2.40
C PRO A 325 -13.22 -13.30 3.20
N ILE A 326 -11.88 -13.38 3.24
CA ILE A 326 -11.19 -14.35 4.10
C ILE A 326 -11.28 -13.90 5.56
N MET A 327 -11.01 -12.62 5.82
CA MET A 327 -10.97 -12.07 7.17
C MET A 327 -12.37 -11.71 7.70
N VAL A 328 -13.34 -11.47 6.82
CA VAL A 328 -14.76 -11.26 7.19
C VAL A 328 -15.31 -12.45 7.97
N LEU A 329 -14.93 -13.67 7.59
CA LEU A 329 -15.46 -14.87 8.23
C LEU A 329 -15.06 -14.99 9.72
N PRO A 330 -13.76 -15.00 10.11
CA PRO A 330 -13.39 -15.02 11.52
C PRO A 330 -13.80 -13.73 12.26
N PHE A 331 -13.92 -12.60 11.56
CA PHE A 331 -14.40 -11.35 12.15
C PHE A 331 -15.86 -11.43 12.63
N ILE A 332 -16.71 -12.18 11.93
CA ILE A 332 -18.10 -12.44 12.36
C ILE A 332 -18.17 -13.63 13.32
N LEU A 333 -17.44 -14.72 13.03
CA LEU A 333 -17.51 -15.96 13.81
C LEU A 333 -16.91 -15.82 15.21
N THR A 334 -15.85 -15.02 15.39
CA THR A 334 -15.18 -14.91 16.69
C THR A 334 -16.07 -14.27 17.76
N PRO A 335 -16.74 -13.13 17.52
CA PRO A 335 -17.72 -12.59 18.45
C PRO A 335 -18.89 -13.54 18.72
N LEU A 336 -19.38 -14.26 17.71
CA LEU A 336 -20.44 -15.25 17.93
C LEU A 336 -19.97 -16.41 18.82
N CYS A 337 -18.73 -16.86 18.64
CA CYS A 337 -18.11 -17.86 19.52
C CYS A 337 -17.95 -17.33 20.94
N ALA A 338 -17.47 -16.09 21.10
CA ALA A 338 -17.37 -15.41 22.38
C ALA A 338 -18.73 -15.31 23.09
N TYR A 339 -19.78 -14.97 22.34
CA TYR A 339 -21.15 -14.93 22.82
C TYR A 339 -21.63 -16.30 23.33
N LEU A 340 -21.39 -17.38 22.57
CA LEU A 340 -21.74 -18.73 23.00
C LEU A 340 -21.02 -19.16 24.28
N ILE A 341 -19.71 -18.85 24.39
CA ILE A 341 -18.91 -19.15 25.57
C ILE A 341 -19.44 -18.39 26.80
N ALA A 342 -19.61 -17.07 26.67
CA ALA A 342 -20.04 -16.22 27.78
C ALA A 342 -21.48 -16.56 28.22
N TYR A 343 -22.41 -16.66 27.26
CA TYR A 343 -23.81 -16.99 27.56
C TYR A 343 -23.94 -18.38 28.17
N GLY A 344 -23.23 -19.37 27.62
CA GLY A 344 -23.21 -20.74 28.17
C GLY A 344 -22.63 -20.78 29.58
N ALA A 345 -21.56 -20.04 29.85
CA ALA A 345 -20.98 -19.93 31.18
C ALA A 345 -21.96 -19.31 32.19
N THR A 346 -22.77 -18.32 31.77
CA THR A 346 -23.81 -17.74 32.63
C THR A 346 -24.94 -18.71 32.89
N VAL A 347 -25.41 -19.44 31.87
CA VAL A 347 -26.51 -20.42 32.00
C VAL A 347 -26.13 -21.59 32.92
N VAL A 348 -24.87 -22.04 32.88
CA VAL A 348 -24.37 -23.12 33.76
C VAL A 348 -24.07 -22.61 35.18
N GLY A 349 -24.14 -21.29 35.41
CA GLY A 349 -23.89 -20.66 36.70
C GLY A 349 -22.40 -20.48 37.04
N PHE A 350 -21.51 -20.66 36.07
CA PHE A 350 -20.07 -20.41 36.25
C PHE A 350 -19.76 -18.91 36.19
N LEU A 351 -20.41 -18.18 35.28
CA LEU A 351 -20.31 -16.72 35.18
C LEU A 351 -21.53 -16.08 35.87
N PRO A 352 -21.34 -15.23 36.89
CA PRO A 352 -22.45 -14.47 37.45
C PRO A 352 -23.09 -13.56 36.39
N VAL A 353 -24.40 -13.30 36.52
CA VAL A 353 -25.07 -12.29 35.70
C VAL A 353 -24.41 -10.93 35.95
N VAL A 354 -24.15 -10.18 34.89
CA VAL A 354 -23.52 -8.87 34.99
C VAL A 354 -24.54 -7.90 35.56
N GLU A 355 -24.35 -7.44 36.79
CA GLU A 355 -25.27 -6.50 37.45
C GLU A 355 -24.77 -5.05 37.42
N THR A 356 -23.48 -4.84 37.14
CA THR A 356 -22.87 -3.50 37.12
C THR A 356 -22.55 -3.06 35.70
N THR A 357 -22.88 -1.81 35.39
CA THR A 357 -22.48 -1.20 34.11
C THR A 357 -21.00 -0.82 34.16
N VAL A 358 -20.18 -1.54 33.38
CA VAL A 358 -18.77 -1.21 33.15
C VAL A 358 -18.61 -0.53 31.80
N THR A 359 -17.86 0.56 31.75
CA THR A 359 -17.57 1.27 30.50
C THR A 359 -16.74 0.41 29.56
N TRP A 360 -17.12 0.38 28.28
CA TRP A 360 -16.49 -0.44 27.25
C TRP A 360 -15.01 -0.11 27.00
N THR A 361 -14.49 1.04 27.42
CA THR A 361 -13.05 1.39 27.33
C THR A 361 -12.20 0.73 28.42
N THR A 362 -12.81 0.00 29.35
CA THR A 362 -12.10 -0.67 30.46
C THR A 362 -11.20 -1.78 29.92
N PRO A 363 -9.93 -1.86 30.33
CA PRO A 363 -9.01 -2.89 29.85
C PRO A 363 -9.56 -4.30 29.97
N VAL A 364 -9.29 -5.11 28.95
CA VAL A 364 -9.59 -6.55 28.94
C VAL A 364 -8.98 -7.20 30.20
N LEU A 365 -9.63 -8.24 30.74
CA LEU A 365 -9.35 -8.90 32.02
C LEU A 365 -9.82 -8.09 33.24
N PHE A 366 -9.49 -6.80 33.32
CA PHE A 366 -9.98 -5.94 34.41
C PHE A 366 -11.49 -5.74 34.32
N SER A 367 -12.00 -5.56 33.11
CA SER A 367 -13.43 -5.41 32.87
C SER A 367 -14.25 -6.63 33.30
N GLY A 368 -13.71 -7.86 33.11
CA GLY A 368 -14.39 -9.09 33.51
C GLY A 368 -14.56 -9.21 35.02
N TYR A 369 -13.55 -8.77 35.78
CA TYR A 369 -13.64 -8.71 37.24
C TYR A 369 -14.61 -7.61 37.69
N LEU A 370 -14.51 -6.40 37.14
CA LEU A 370 -15.37 -5.28 37.54
C LEU A 370 -16.85 -5.55 37.23
N ALA A 371 -17.14 -6.18 36.08
CA ALA A 371 -18.51 -6.45 35.64
C ALA A 371 -19.21 -7.50 36.52
N THR A 372 -18.46 -8.47 37.07
CA THR A 372 -19.03 -9.62 37.79
C THR A 372 -18.69 -9.66 39.28
N GLY A 373 -17.75 -8.84 39.75
CA GLY A 373 -17.19 -8.90 41.10
C GLY A 373 -16.38 -10.17 41.40
N THR A 374 -16.10 -11.03 40.41
CA THR A 374 -15.46 -12.33 40.62
C THR A 374 -14.35 -12.63 39.62
N VAL A 375 -13.44 -13.53 39.99
CA VAL A 375 -12.39 -14.03 39.09
C VAL A 375 -12.95 -14.89 37.94
N HIS A 376 -14.18 -15.39 38.07
CA HIS A 376 -14.83 -16.17 37.01
C HIS A 376 -15.01 -15.36 35.74
N GLY A 377 -15.29 -14.05 35.85
CA GLY A 377 -15.32 -13.15 34.70
C GLY A 377 -13.98 -13.08 33.95
N VAL A 378 -12.87 -13.01 34.69
CA VAL A 378 -11.52 -13.02 34.10
C VAL A 378 -11.23 -14.34 33.39
N ILE A 379 -11.61 -15.47 34.01
CA ILE A 379 -11.41 -16.81 33.43
C ILE A 379 -12.20 -16.96 32.13
N VAL A 380 -13.46 -16.55 32.10
CA VAL A 380 -14.27 -16.60 30.87
C VAL A 380 -13.65 -15.74 29.77
N GLN A 381 -13.20 -14.52 30.09
CA GLN A 381 -12.50 -13.68 29.11
C GLN A 381 -11.23 -14.37 28.57
N LEU A 382 -10.41 -15.00 29.43
CA LEU A 382 -9.22 -15.74 28.98
C LEU A 382 -9.56 -16.91 28.05
N ILE A 383 -10.61 -17.67 28.37
CA ILE A 383 -11.10 -18.77 27.52
C ILE A 383 -11.56 -18.23 26.16
N THR A 384 -12.36 -17.16 26.17
CA THR A 384 -12.83 -16.49 24.95
C THR A 384 -11.66 -15.98 24.10
N VAL A 385 -10.67 -15.35 24.71
CA VAL A 385 -9.48 -14.85 24.02
C VAL A 385 -8.68 -16.00 23.39
N ALA A 386 -8.45 -17.08 24.13
CA ALA A 386 -7.74 -18.24 23.61
C ALA A 386 -8.49 -18.91 22.44
N ALA A 387 -9.79 -19.15 22.60
CA ALA A 387 -10.64 -19.74 21.57
C ALA A 387 -10.69 -18.85 20.31
N GLY A 388 -10.88 -17.55 20.49
CA GLY A 388 -10.93 -16.60 19.39
C GLY A 388 -9.60 -16.46 18.66
N THR A 389 -8.47 -16.44 19.37
CA THR A 389 -7.14 -16.40 18.74
C THR A 389 -6.88 -17.64 17.89
N LEU A 390 -7.26 -18.83 18.37
CA LEU A 390 -7.17 -20.06 17.58
C LEU A 390 -8.11 -20.07 16.37
N LEU A 391 -9.28 -19.43 16.48
CA LEU A 391 -10.21 -19.27 15.37
C LEU A 391 -9.63 -18.35 14.28
N TYR A 392 -8.99 -17.24 14.66
CA TYR A 392 -8.36 -16.31 13.71
C TYR A 392 -7.11 -16.89 13.01
N ALA A 393 -6.32 -17.71 13.71
CA ALA A 393 -5.03 -18.21 13.24
C ALA A 393 -5.03 -18.79 11.81
N PRO A 394 -5.91 -19.74 11.42
CA PRO A 394 -5.90 -20.31 10.07
C PRO A 394 -6.20 -19.26 8.98
N PHE A 395 -7.06 -18.28 9.27
CA PHE A 395 -7.45 -17.25 8.32
C PHE A 395 -6.35 -16.21 8.10
N ILE A 396 -5.56 -15.89 9.13
CA ILE A 396 -4.39 -15.02 8.98
C ILE A 396 -3.37 -15.67 8.05
N CYS A 397 -3.03 -16.94 8.31
CA CYS A 397 -2.08 -17.66 7.46
C CYS A 397 -2.59 -17.79 6.02
N LEU A 398 -3.89 -18.04 5.83
CA LEU A 398 -4.51 -18.13 4.50
C LEU A 398 -4.48 -16.77 3.77
N SER A 399 -4.84 -15.69 4.47
CA SER A 399 -4.84 -14.32 3.95
C SER A 399 -3.44 -13.88 3.52
N GLU A 400 -2.40 -14.15 4.33
CA GLU A 400 -1.01 -13.87 3.96
C GLU A 400 -0.57 -14.64 2.71
N LYS A 401 -0.87 -15.94 2.65
CA LYS A 401 -0.52 -16.78 1.49
C LYS A 401 -1.21 -16.29 0.21
N MET A 402 -2.48 -15.88 0.32
CA MET A 402 -3.25 -15.36 -0.81
C MET A 402 -2.71 -14.01 -1.30
N ARG A 403 -2.40 -13.07 -0.40
CA ARG A 403 -1.76 -11.79 -0.77
C ARG A 403 -0.42 -11.98 -1.44
N LYS A 404 0.43 -12.88 -0.93
CA LYS A 404 1.74 -13.17 -1.53
C LYS A 404 1.58 -13.74 -2.94
N SER A 405 0.66 -14.68 -3.13
CA SER A 405 0.34 -15.23 -4.45
C SER A 405 -0.16 -14.16 -5.42
N GLN A 406 -1.03 -13.25 -4.95
CA GLN A 406 -1.57 -12.17 -5.78
C GLN A 406 -0.50 -11.14 -6.16
N ALA A 407 0.35 -10.74 -5.21
CA ALA A 407 1.47 -9.84 -5.48
C ALA A 407 2.43 -10.42 -6.52
N LYS A 408 2.72 -11.73 -6.44
CA LYS A 408 3.54 -12.44 -7.42
C LYS A 408 2.91 -12.43 -8.82
N THR A 409 1.60 -12.73 -8.92
CA THR A 409 0.89 -12.70 -10.20
C THR A 409 0.88 -11.29 -10.81
N LEU A 410 0.57 -10.26 -10.01
CA LEU A 410 0.56 -8.88 -10.49
C LEU A 410 1.97 -8.39 -10.90
N LEU A 411 3.01 -8.80 -10.18
CA LEU A 411 4.41 -8.50 -10.55
C LEU A 411 4.78 -9.15 -11.88
N GLN A 412 4.34 -10.40 -12.10
CA GLN A 412 4.55 -11.09 -13.36
C GLN A 412 3.81 -10.42 -14.52
N GLU A 413 2.53 -10.07 -14.33
CA GLU A 413 1.74 -9.33 -15.33
C GLU A 413 2.37 -7.97 -15.66
N LEU A 414 2.87 -7.24 -14.64
CA LEU A 414 3.57 -5.97 -14.84
C LEU A 414 4.88 -6.15 -15.60
N THR A 415 5.62 -7.23 -15.31
CA THR A 415 6.86 -7.57 -16.02
C THR A 415 6.59 -7.94 -17.48
N GLU A 416 5.56 -8.74 -17.75
CA GLU A 416 5.13 -9.09 -19.11
C GLU A 416 4.64 -7.87 -19.88
N HIS A 417 3.95 -6.94 -19.21
CA HIS A 417 3.52 -5.68 -19.80
C HIS A 417 4.71 -4.82 -20.24
N LEU A 418 5.72 -4.68 -19.38
CA LEU A 418 6.95 -3.96 -19.72
C LEU A 418 7.66 -4.59 -20.92
N LYS A 419 7.87 -5.91 -20.90
CA LYS A 419 8.54 -6.62 -22.02
C LYS A 419 7.85 -6.36 -23.34
N LYS A 420 6.51 -6.40 -23.37
CA LYS A 420 5.73 -6.08 -24.56
C LYS A 420 5.89 -4.63 -25.00
N GLN A 421 5.95 -3.68 -24.07
CA GLN A 421 6.18 -2.27 -24.43
C GLN A 421 7.59 -2.03 -24.98
N GLN A 422 8.60 -2.72 -24.44
CA GLN A 422 9.97 -2.69 -24.97
C GLN A 422 10.02 -3.24 -26.40
N GLU A 423 9.36 -4.35 -26.70
CA GLU A 423 9.22 -4.89 -28.07
C GLU A 423 8.53 -3.90 -29.04
N GLU A 424 7.60 -3.09 -28.54
CA GLU A 424 6.91 -2.04 -29.31
C GLU A 424 7.67 -0.69 -29.34
N GLY A 425 8.81 -0.57 -28.66
CA GLY A 425 9.59 0.68 -28.55
C GLY A 425 8.89 1.81 -27.79
N LYS A 426 8.01 1.48 -26.83
CA LYS A 426 7.25 2.44 -26.03
C LYS A 426 7.77 2.50 -24.59
N ALA A 427 7.76 3.69 -24.01
CA ALA A 427 8.07 3.89 -22.60
C ALA A 427 7.00 3.28 -21.68
N LEU A 428 7.42 2.92 -20.46
CA LEU A 428 6.51 2.47 -19.42
C LEU A 428 5.64 3.65 -18.93
N ASP A 429 4.32 3.44 -18.91
CA ASP A 429 3.33 4.38 -18.35
C ASP A 429 2.36 3.59 -17.46
N VAL A 430 2.83 3.28 -16.25
CA VAL A 430 2.08 2.45 -15.30
C VAL A 430 1.77 3.15 -13.98
N LEU A 431 2.55 4.15 -13.58
CA LEU A 431 2.34 4.89 -12.34
C LEU A 431 1.07 5.74 -12.38
N GLU A 432 0.61 6.16 -13.57
CA GLU A 432 -0.65 6.89 -13.72
C GLU A 432 -1.90 6.00 -13.74
N ARG A 433 -1.74 4.66 -13.83
CA ARG A 433 -2.86 3.72 -13.92
C ARG A 433 -3.63 3.61 -12.61
N HIS A 434 -4.95 3.49 -12.70
CA HIS A 434 -5.85 3.40 -11.52
C HIS A 434 -6.30 1.97 -11.19
N ASP A 435 -5.73 0.97 -11.88
CA ASP A 435 -5.97 -0.44 -11.60
C ASP A 435 -4.94 -1.02 -10.63
N SER A 436 -5.04 -2.32 -10.34
CA SER A 436 -4.14 -2.99 -9.40
C SER A 436 -2.69 -3.00 -9.85
N MET A 437 -2.43 -3.01 -11.17
CA MET A 437 -1.07 -2.89 -11.69
C MET A 437 -0.49 -1.52 -11.38
N GLY A 438 -1.24 -0.43 -11.60
CA GLY A 438 -0.78 0.91 -11.25
C GLY A 438 -0.59 1.12 -9.75
N MET A 439 -1.47 0.52 -8.92
CA MET A 439 -1.27 0.52 -7.46
C MET A 439 0.01 -0.23 -7.05
N LEU A 440 0.25 -1.41 -7.63
CA LEU A 440 1.48 -2.17 -7.37
C LEU A 440 2.72 -1.38 -7.83
N ALA A 441 2.70 -0.82 -9.05
CA ALA A 441 3.80 -0.04 -9.60
C ALA A 441 4.15 1.17 -8.70
N ARG A 442 3.16 1.93 -8.23
CA ARG A 442 3.39 3.04 -7.28
C ARG A 442 3.96 2.57 -5.94
N ASN A 443 3.46 1.46 -5.40
CA ASN A 443 3.99 0.90 -4.16
C ASN A 443 5.43 0.39 -4.35
N MET A 444 5.74 -0.19 -5.51
CA MET A 444 7.10 -0.61 -5.87
C MET A 444 8.02 0.59 -6.03
N ALA A 445 7.63 1.62 -6.78
CA ALA A 445 8.41 2.85 -6.95
C ALA A 445 8.68 3.55 -5.60
N SER A 446 7.65 3.67 -4.75
CA SER A 446 7.80 4.21 -3.40
C SER A 446 8.77 3.39 -2.55
N LYS A 447 8.66 2.06 -2.56
CA LYS A 447 9.58 1.18 -1.82
C LYS A 447 11.01 1.26 -2.36
N LEU A 448 11.18 1.25 -3.68
CA LEU A 448 12.48 1.36 -4.33
C LEU A 448 13.14 2.70 -3.99
N ARG A 449 12.38 3.80 -3.98
CA ARG A 449 12.87 5.12 -3.58
C ARG A 449 13.39 5.12 -2.14
N ILE A 450 12.63 4.51 -1.20
CA ILE A 450 13.07 4.35 0.19
C ILE A 450 14.37 3.54 0.28
N ASP A 451 14.50 2.45 -0.50
CA ASP A 451 15.70 1.60 -0.51
C ASP A 451 16.92 2.31 -1.10
N VAL A 452 16.71 3.13 -2.14
CA VAL A 452 17.73 4.00 -2.74
C VAL A 452 18.20 5.05 -1.73
N GLU A 453 17.27 5.70 -1.01
CA GLU A 453 17.59 6.73 -0.01
C GLU A 453 18.29 6.15 1.23
N ALA A 454 18.03 4.89 1.55
CA ALA A 454 18.73 4.15 2.60
C ALA A 454 20.11 3.60 2.17
N GLU A 455 20.52 3.82 0.91
CA GLU A 455 21.73 3.22 0.29
C GLU A 455 21.77 1.69 0.42
N ALA A 456 20.61 1.03 0.47
CA ALA A 456 20.45 -0.39 0.79
C ALA A 456 19.99 -1.20 -0.43
N LEU A 457 20.57 -0.93 -1.61
CA LEU A 457 20.24 -1.67 -2.83
C LEU A 457 21.07 -2.94 -2.98
N PRO A 458 20.45 -4.13 -3.02
CA PRO A 458 21.18 -5.36 -3.27
C PRO A 458 21.68 -5.41 -4.71
N LEU A 459 23.00 -5.54 -4.87
CA LEU A 459 23.67 -5.84 -6.12
C LEU A 459 24.12 -7.31 -6.13
N GLY A 460 24.04 -7.94 -7.29
CA GLY A 460 24.73 -9.18 -7.59
C GLY A 460 25.88 -8.90 -8.54
N TYR A 461 26.99 -9.61 -8.39
CA TYR A 461 28.19 -9.44 -9.20
C TYR A 461 28.36 -10.68 -10.06
N GLN A 462 28.34 -10.51 -11.38
CA GLN A 462 28.49 -11.61 -12.33
C GLN A 462 29.94 -11.71 -12.80
N PRO A 463 30.66 -12.79 -12.45
CA PRO A 463 32.07 -12.92 -12.80
C PRO A 463 32.33 -12.96 -14.32
N GLN A 464 33.40 -12.29 -14.75
CA GLN A 464 33.97 -12.35 -16.09
C GLN A 464 35.24 -13.21 -16.05
N PHE A 465 35.22 -14.32 -16.76
CA PHE A 465 36.25 -15.35 -16.68
C PHE A 465 37.17 -15.32 -17.90
N HIS A 466 38.47 -15.17 -17.66
CA HIS A 466 39.51 -15.30 -18.68
C HIS A 466 40.01 -16.74 -18.76
N SER A 467 40.18 -17.28 -19.98
CA SER A 467 40.54 -18.68 -20.22
C SER A 467 41.81 -19.18 -19.52
N GLU A 468 42.71 -18.29 -19.14
CA GLU A 468 44.00 -18.60 -18.50
C GLU A 468 44.22 -17.92 -17.14
N LYS A 469 43.50 -16.82 -16.85
CA LYS A 469 43.79 -15.96 -15.69
C LYS A 469 42.77 -16.14 -14.57
N GLY A 470 41.73 -16.95 -14.78
CA GLY A 470 40.62 -17.05 -13.85
C GLY A 470 39.69 -15.84 -13.96
N ILE A 471 39.13 -15.42 -12.83
CA ILE A 471 38.21 -14.28 -12.80
C ILE A 471 39.03 -12.99 -12.91
N ILE A 472 38.69 -12.15 -13.88
CA ILE A 472 39.38 -10.87 -14.13
C ILE A 472 38.49 -9.65 -13.86
N GLY A 473 37.18 -9.84 -13.86
CA GLY A 473 36.20 -8.79 -13.67
C GLY A 473 34.88 -9.31 -13.10
N ALA A 474 33.97 -8.41 -12.73
CA ALA A 474 32.59 -8.75 -12.47
C ALA A 474 31.63 -7.60 -12.86
N GLU A 475 30.50 -7.95 -13.45
CA GLU A 475 29.44 -6.97 -13.74
C GLU A 475 28.51 -6.81 -12.55
N ALA A 476 28.35 -5.58 -12.07
CA ALA A 476 27.43 -5.24 -11.00
C ALA A 476 26.00 -5.07 -11.55
N LEU A 477 25.14 -6.00 -11.18
CA LEU A 477 23.77 -6.10 -11.64
C LEU A 477 22.78 -5.87 -10.49
N LEU A 478 21.77 -5.04 -10.72
CA LEU A 478 20.72 -4.80 -9.74
C LEU A 478 19.96 -6.10 -9.42
N ARG A 479 19.79 -6.42 -8.13
CA ARG A 479 19.07 -7.61 -7.64
C ARG A 479 17.99 -7.22 -6.63
N TRP A 480 17.25 -6.16 -6.95
CA TRP A 480 16.17 -5.66 -6.09
C TRP A 480 15.03 -6.68 -5.95
N GLN A 481 14.46 -6.73 -4.76
CA GLN A 481 13.36 -7.62 -4.42
C GLN A 481 12.19 -6.81 -3.89
N TYR A 482 10.98 -7.24 -4.24
CA TYR A 482 9.74 -6.66 -3.74
C TYR A 482 8.86 -7.77 -3.18
N ALA A 483 8.41 -7.61 -1.92
CA ALA A 483 7.62 -8.62 -1.20
C ALA A 483 8.26 -10.03 -1.17
N GLY A 484 9.59 -10.10 -1.19
CA GLY A 484 10.37 -11.35 -1.19
C GLY A 484 10.41 -12.08 -2.53
N GLU A 485 9.99 -11.45 -3.63
CA GLU A 485 10.17 -11.94 -5.00
C GLU A 485 11.20 -11.06 -5.72
N SER A 486 12.04 -11.66 -6.56
CA SER A 486 12.99 -10.93 -7.40
C SER A 486 12.27 -10.09 -8.44
N VAL A 487 12.66 -8.83 -8.56
CA VAL A 487 12.12 -7.90 -9.57
C VAL A 487 13.01 -7.94 -10.80
N TYR A 488 12.38 -7.98 -11.98
CA TYR A 488 13.10 -7.85 -13.25
C TYR A 488 13.82 -6.48 -13.29
N PRO A 489 15.16 -6.41 -13.40
CA PRO A 489 15.88 -5.15 -13.21
C PRO A 489 15.43 -4.00 -14.12
N PRO A 490 15.12 -4.21 -15.41
CA PRO A 490 14.56 -3.16 -16.26
C PRO A 490 13.24 -2.58 -15.73
N LEU A 491 12.41 -3.36 -15.04
CA LEU A 491 11.21 -2.85 -14.40
C LEU A 491 11.53 -1.88 -13.26
N ALA A 492 12.53 -2.18 -12.43
CA ALA A 492 12.96 -1.27 -11.37
C ALA A 492 13.53 0.04 -11.95
N VAL A 493 14.28 -0.05 -13.05
CA VAL A 493 14.83 1.10 -13.77
C VAL A 493 13.74 1.98 -14.35
N GLU A 494 12.77 1.38 -15.06
CA GLU A 494 11.65 2.12 -15.66
C GLU A 494 10.75 2.77 -14.61
N LEU A 495 10.47 2.08 -13.49
CA LEU A 495 9.74 2.68 -12.37
C LEU A 495 10.48 3.89 -11.80
N ALA A 496 11.80 3.83 -11.69
CA ALA A 496 12.60 4.96 -11.22
C ALA A 496 12.65 6.13 -12.21
N ARG A 497 12.58 5.85 -13.52
CA ARG A 497 12.48 6.88 -14.58
C ARG A 497 11.14 7.58 -14.55
N GLU A 498 10.05 6.81 -14.57
CA GLU A 498 8.69 7.34 -14.55
C GLU A 498 8.40 8.15 -13.28
N ASP A 499 8.94 7.70 -12.13
CA ASP A 499 8.78 8.39 -10.83
C ASP A 499 9.81 9.52 -10.59
N GLY A 500 10.78 9.71 -11.49
CA GLY A 500 11.71 10.85 -11.49
C GLY A 500 12.91 10.76 -10.54
N PHE A 501 13.32 9.56 -10.09
CA PHE A 501 14.49 9.37 -9.21
C PHE A 501 15.61 8.51 -9.82
N PHE A 502 15.57 8.25 -11.12
CA PHE A 502 16.57 7.45 -11.85
C PHE A 502 18.04 7.88 -11.62
N ASP A 503 18.30 9.18 -11.53
CA ASP A 503 19.65 9.69 -11.23
C ASP A 503 20.13 9.31 -9.82
N ARG A 504 19.22 9.25 -8.84
CA ARG A 504 19.56 8.81 -7.47
C ARG A 504 19.81 7.31 -7.43
N LEU A 505 19.00 6.52 -8.15
CA LEU A 505 19.21 5.09 -8.33
C LEU A 505 20.60 4.82 -8.91
N THR A 506 20.96 5.51 -9.99
CA THR A 506 22.27 5.39 -10.66
C THR A 506 23.42 5.70 -9.69
N GLN A 507 23.28 6.76 -8.88
CA GLN A 507 24.30 7.13 -7.90
C GLN A 507 24.47 6.09 -6.79
N CYS A 508 23.37 5.49 -6.33
CA CYS A 508 23.44 4.43 -5.33
C CYS A 508 24.15 3.20 -5.90
N VAL A 509 23.80 2.75 -7.11
CA VAL A 509 24.50 1.64 -7.79
C VAL A 509 25.99 1.96 -7.97
N MET A 510 26.33 3.17 -8.44
CA MET A 510 27.71 3.60 -8.63
C MET A 510 28.54 3.54 -7.35
N ARG A 511 28.02 4.09 -6.24
CA ARG A 511 28.69 4.05 -4.94
C ARG A 511 28.90 2.62 -4.45
N SER A 512 27.88 1.78 -4.54
CA SER A 512 27.99 0.37 -4.13
C SER A 512 28.97 -0.44 -4.97
N SER A 513 29.03 -0.18 -6.29
CA SER A 513 30.01 -0.83 -7.18
C SER A 513 31.44 -0.36 -6.90
N MET A 514 31.65 0.95 -6.69
CA MET A 514 32.97 1.49 -6.33
C MET A 514 33.42 1.05 -4.93
N ASP A 515 32.49 0.90 -3.98
CA ASP A 515 32.83 0.36 -2.66
C ASP A 515 33.27 -1.11 -2.75
N ALA A 516 32.57 -1.91 -3.57
CA ALA A 516 32.98 -3.29 -3.85
C ALA A 516 34.38 -3.36 -4.47
N CYS A 517 34.71 -2.53 -5.46
CA CYS A 517 36.09 -2.38 -5.98
C CYS A 517 37.07 -2.09 -4.85
N ARG A 518 36.77 -1.08 -4.02
CA ARG A 518 37.65 -0.62 -2.94
C ARG A 518 37.94 -1.73 -1.93
N ILE A 519 36.93 -2.53 -1.56
CA ILE A 519 37.08 -3.65 -0.64
C ILE A 519 37.97 -4.73 -1.27
N LEU A 520 37.70 -5.12 -2.53
CA LEU A 520 38.51 -6.13 -3.24
C LEU A 520 39.98 -5.71 -3.34
N LEU A 521 40.25 -4.44 -3.68
CA LEU A 521 41.60 -3.91 -3.77
C LEU A 521 42.34 -3.93 -2.43
N ARG A 522 41.66 -3.60 -1.34
CA ARG A 522 42.23 -3.65 0.02
C ARG A 522 42.60 -5.08 0.44
N GLU A 523 41.87 -6.06 -0.07
CA GLU A 523 42.14 -7.48 0.18
C GLU A 523 43.16 -8.08 -0.81
N GLY A 524 43.68 -7.27 -1.74
CA GLY A 524 44.74 -7.66 -2.68
C GLY A 524 44.22 -8.24 -4.01
N HIS A 525 42.91 -8.21 -4.24
CA HIS A 525 42.31 -8.67 -5.50
C HIS A 525 42.27 -7.53 -6.52
N MET A 526 43.00 -7.70 -7.63
CA MET A 526 43.02 -6.77 -8.76
C MET A 526 41.92 -7.12 -9.76
N LEU A 527 40.67 -6.87 -9.39
CA LEU A 527 39.48 -7.20 -10.16
C LEU A 527 38.78 -5.95 -10.67
N GLU A 528 38.38 -5.94 -11.95
CA GLU A 528 37.55 -4.86 -12.52
C GLU A 528 36.08 -5.05 -12.14
N ILE A 529 35.38 -4.03 -11.63
CA ILE A 529 33.92 -4.06 -11.50
C ILE A 529 33.31 -3.08 -12.48
N SER A 530 32.36 -3.57 -13.27
CA SER A 530 31.63 -2.75 -14.24
C SER A 530 30.22 -2.42 -13.76
N MET A 531 29.68 -1.27 -14.16
CA MET A 531 28.27 -0.92 -13.95
C MET A 531 27.61 -0.43 -15.24
N ASN A 532 26.32 -0.73 -15.37
CA ASN A 532 25.51 -0.29 -16.50
C ASN A 532 25.13 1.19 -16.42
N ILE A 533 25.24 1.89 -17.54
CA ILE A 533 24.80 3.28 -17.73
C ILE A 533 24.10 3.45 -19.09
N THR A 534 23.33 4.53 -19.24
CA THR A 534 22.76 4.89 -20.55
C THR A 534 23.71 5.78 -21.35
N ALA A 535 23.56 5.81 -22.68
CA ALA A 535 24.33 6.76 -23.49
C ALA A 535 23.97 8.22 -23.20
N GLU A 536 22.73 8.52 -22.78
CA GLU A 536 22.34 9.87 -22.34
C GLU A 536 23.15 10.32 -21.11
N GLN A 537 23.38 9.41 -20.16
CA GLN A 537 24.25 9.68 -19.02
C GLN A 537 25.69 9.90 -19.45
N LEU A 538 26.22 9.06 -20.35
CA LEU A 538 27.57 9.23 -20.89
C LEU A 538 27.73 10.55 -21.67
N ASN A 539 26.68 11.01 -22.35
CA ASN A 539 26.68 12.27 -23.08
C ASN A 539 26.61 13.51 -22.16
N ASN A 540 26.35 13.33 -20.86
CA ASN A 540 26.27 14.41 -19.90
C ASN A 540 27.65 14.68 -19.24
N PRO A 541 28.29 15.84 -19.49
CA PRO A 541 29.61 16.12 -18.93
C PRO A 541 29.63 16.17 -17.39
N ARG A 542 28.51 16.58 -16.76
CA ARG A 542 28.42 16.59 -15.29
C ARG A 542 28.39 15.20 -14.70
N PHE A 543 27.85 14.23 -15.43
CA PHE A 543 27.86 12.82 -15.02
C PHE A 543 29.30 12.28 -15.10
N VAL A 544 30.01 12.53 -16.20
CA VAL A 544 31.41 12.17 -16.38
C VAL A 544 32.31 12.75 -15.28
N ASP A 545 32.20 14.05 -15.01
CA ASP A 545 32.95 14.72 -13.93
C ASP A 545 32.63 14.15 -12.55
N LYS A 546 31.43 13.60 -12.36
CA LYS A 546 31.02 12.97 -11.11
C LYS A 546 31.63 11.58 -10.97
N VAL A 547 31.61 10.78 -12.03
CA VAL A 547 32.21 9.44 -12.07
C VAL A 547 33.71 9.53 -11.77
N ILE A 548 34.44 10.43 -12.46
CA ILE A 548 35.88 10.65 -12.25
C ILE A 548 36.19 10.99 -10.78
N ARG A 549 35.49 11.98 -10.23
CA ARG A 549 35.67 12.42 -8.85
C ARG A 549 35.39 11.30 -7.84
N LEU A 550 34.33 10.51 -8.04
CA LEU A 550 33.99 9.42 -7.12
C LEU A 550 34.99 8.27 -7.23
N ALA A 551 35.44 7.92 -8.44
CA ALA A 551 36.46 6.88 -8.61
C ALA A 551 37.77 7.26 -7.89
N ASP A 552 38.18 8.53 -7.96
CA ASP A 552 39.34 9.06 -7.23
C ASP A 552 39.12 9.03 -5.71
N GLU A 553 37.95 9.49 -5.23
CA GLU A 553 37.59 9.46 -3.79
C GLU A 553 37.63 8.03 -3.19
N TYR A 554 37.18 7.03 -3.96
CA TYR A 554 37.21 5.63 -3.54
C TYR A 554 38.57 4.97 -3.77
N GLY A 555 39.46 5.58 -4.57
CA GLY A 555 40.77 5.04 -4.93
C GLY A 555 40.68 3.82 -5.86
N VAL A 556 39.71 3.82 -6.78
CA VAL A 556 39.36 2.67 -7.64
C VAL A 556 39.63 2.93 -9.13
N SER A 557 40.29 4.03 -9.48
CA SER A 557 40.79 4.27 -10.84
C SER A 557 41.67 3.10 -11.29
N GLY A 558 41.37 2.58 -12.48
CA GLY A 558 41.97 1.38 -13.06
C GLY A 558 41.19 0.08 -12.82
N PHE A 559 40.23 0.08 -11.90
CA PHE A 559 39.46 -1.11 -11.51
C PHE A 559 37.95 -0.93 -11.57
N PHE A 560 37.49 0.26 -11.97
CA PHE A 560 36.08 0.57 -12.14
C PHE A 560 35.77 0.87 -13.61
N CYS A 561 34.75 0.22 -14.13
CA CYS A 561 34.37 0.26 -15.54
C CYS A 561 32.90 0.67 -15.73
N LEU A 562 32.58 1.24 -16.89
CA LEU A 562 31.21 1.59 -17.28
C LEU A 562 30.81 0.78 -18.50
N GLU A 563 29.60 0.21 -18.49
CA GLU A 563 29.02 -0.50 -19.62
C GLU A 563 27.86 0.32 -20.20
N VAL A 564 27.85 0.50 -21.52
CA VAL A 564 26.89 1.35 -22.23
C VAL A 564 26.17 0.51 -23.27
N THR A 565 24.83 0.53 -23.24
CA THR A 565 23.99 -0.21 -24.19
C THR A 565 23.97 0.41 -25.60
N GLU A 566 23.79 -0.41 -26.63
CA GLU A 566 23.80 -0.03 -28.05
C GLU A 566 22.67 0.95 -28.47
N GLU A 567 21.51 0.91 -27.80
CA GLU A 567 20.19 1.39 -28.29
C GLU A 567 20.02 2.90 -28.59
N THR A 568 21.08 3.70 -28.63
CA THR A 568 20.94 5.16 -28.77
C THR A 568 21.21 5.65 -30.18
N SER A 569 20.35 6.56 -30.67
CA SER A 569 20.40 7.12 -32.01
C SER A 569 21.70 7.87 -32.32
N VAL A 570 22.19 7.68 -33.55
CA VAL A 570 23.48 8.12 -34.14
C VAL A 570 23.72 9.64 -34.10
N GLU A 571 22.76 10.45 -33.65
CA GLU A 571 22.79 11.92 -33.80
C GLU A 571 23.74 12.65 -32.81
N ASN A 572 24.26 11.97 -31.77
CA ASN A 572 25.06 12.60 -30.70
C ASN A 572 26.51 12.08 -30.53
N LEU A 573 27.09 11.42 -31.55
CA LEU A 573 28.39 10.74 -31.44
C LEU A 573 29.60 11.64 -31.12
N LYS A 574 29.57 12.95 -31.44
CA LYS A 574 30.77 13.79 -31.35
C LYS A 574 31.27 14.00 -29.92
N SER A 575 30.38 14.19 -28.94
CA SER A 575 30.75 14.42 -27.54
C SER A 575 31.04 13.15 -26.75
N ILE A 576 30.46 12.00 -27.15
CA ILE A 576 30.67 10.71 -26.47
C ILE A 576 32.13 10.27 -26.55
N ALA A 577 32.77 10.41 -27.71
CA ALA A 577 34.17 10.05 -27.88
C ALA A 577 35.10 10.85 -26.95
N GLU A 578 34.90 12.17 -26.87
CA GLU A 578 35.65 13.05 -25.96
C GLU A 578 35.44 12.66 -24.49
N HIS A 579 34.22 12.29 -24.11
CA HIS A 579 33.93 11.83 -22.74
C HIS A 579 34.58 10.49 -22.41
N ILE A 580 34.60 9.54 -23.35
CA ILE A 580 35.29 8.26 -23.18
C ILE A 580 36.79 8.49 -23.02
N GLU A 581 37.39 9.35 -23.84
CA GLU A 581 38.82 9.69 -23.73
C GLU A 581 39.14 10.32 -22.36
N ARG A 582 38.32 11.27 -21.90
CA ARG A 582 38.45 11.87 -20.56
C ARG A 582 38.32 10.85 -19.43
N LEU A 583 37.40 9.88 -19.54
CA LEU A 583 37.25 8.80 -18.56
C LEU A 583 38.51 7.91 -18.55
N LYS A 584 39.01 7.56 -19.75
CA LYS A 584 40.22 6.74 -19.93
C LYS A 584 41.46 7.41 -19.34
N GLU A 585 41.64 8.71 -19.54
CA GLU A 585 42.72 9.51 -18.93
C GLU A 585 42.70 9.45 -17.39
N ASN A 586 41.53 9.21 -16.79
CA ASN A 586 41.35 9.09 -15.35
C ASN A 586 41.23 7.63 -14.87
N GLY A 587 41.60 6.68 -15.73
CA GLY A 587 41.64 5.25 -15.42
C GLY A 587 40.27 4.55 -15.39
N ILE A 588 39.24 5.12 -16.00
CA ILE A 588 37.90 4.53 -16.03
C ILE A 588 37.62 4.03 -17.44
N MET A 589 37.51 2.71 -17.58
CA MET A 589 37.31 2.08 -18.88
C MET A 589 35.83 2.01 -19.24
N VAL A 590 35.52 2.16 -20.53
CA VAL A 590 34.17 2.06 -21.06
C VAL A 590 34.04 0.86 -21.98
N LEU A 591 33.01 0.05 -21.73
CA LEU A 591 32.64 -1.13 -22.49
C LEU A 591 31.34 -0.87 -23.25
N VAL A 592 31.22 -1.47 -24.43
CA VAL A 592 29.97 -1.52 -25.18
C VAL A 592 29.24 -2.80 -24.80
N ASP A 593 27.98 -2.67 -24.39
CA ASP A 593 27.11 -3.77 -23.99
C ASP A 593 26.09 -4.14 -25.07
N ASP A 594 25.61 -5.39 -25.05
CA ASP A 594 24.61 -5.95 -25.98
C ASP A 594 24.95 -5.75 -27.48
N PHE A 595 26.22 -5.89 -27.87
CA PHE A 595 26.63 -5.66 -29.26
C PHE A 595 25.97 -6.68 -30.22
N SER A 596 25.11 -6.18 -31.10
CA SER A 596 24.30 -6.97 -32.03
C SER A 596 24.63 -6.66 -33.51
N MET A 597 23.96 -7.33 -34.46
CA MET A 597 24.14 -7.06 -35.91
C MET A 597 23.47 -5.75 -36.39
N GLY A 598 23.12 -4.83 -35.49
CA GLY A 598 22.53 -3.54 -35.80
C GLY A 598 23.42 -2.65 -36.67
N SER A 599 22.81 -1.74 -37.44
CA SER A 599 23.51 -0.79 -38.34
C SER A 599 24.25 0.33 -37.60
N THR A 600 23.98 0.49 -36.30
CA THR A 600 24.51 1.55 -35.43
C THR A 600 25.91 1.18 -34.89
N SER A 601 26.11 -0.08 -34.55
CA SER A 601 27.29 -0.67 -33.90
C SER A 601 28.67 -0.37 -34.52
N LEU A 602 28.81 -0.45 -35.85
CA LEU A 602 30.13 -0.29 -36.50
C LEU A 602 30.64 1.15 -36.50
N LYS A 603 29.75 2.15 -36.47
CA LYS A 603 30.15 3.56 -36.37
C LYS A 603 30.69 3.91 -34.99
N TYR A 604 30.16 3.28 -33.94
CA TYR A 604 30.66 3.44 -32.57
C TYR A 604 32.09 2.92 -32.42
N LEU A 605 32.40 1.77 -33.02
CA LEU A 605 33.73 1.17 -32.95
C LEU A 605 34.82 1.96 -33.70
N GLN A 606 34.45 2.87 -34.61
CA GLN A 606 35.43 3.72 -35.32
C GLN A 606 35.99 4.86 -34.46
N GLY A 607 35.30 5.24 -33.39
CA GLY A 607 35.79 6.22 -32.43
C GLY A 607 36.71 5.55 -31.41
N ASN A 608 38.03 5.67 -31.60
CA ASN A 608 39.11 5.00 -30.84
C ASN A 608 39.10 5.24 -29.30
N GLY A 609 38.14 4.70 -28.55
CA GLY A 609 38.06 4.92 -27.09
C GLY A 609 37.61 3.74 -26.22
N PHE A 610 36.93 2.74 -26.78
CA PHE A 610 36.38 1.65 -25.99
C PHE A 610 37.43 0.63 -25.59
N TYR A 611 37.32 0.10 -24.37
CA TYR A 611 38.21 -0.93 -23.83
C TYR A 611 37.77 -2.34 -24.25
N ALA A 612 36.46 -2.60 -24.19
CA ALA A 612 35.92 -3.90 -24.56
C ALA A 612 34.53 -3.81 -25.19
N VAL A 613 34.16 -4.87 -25.91
CA VAL A 613 32.87 -5.07 -26.55
C VAL A 613 32.29 -6.39 -26.05
N LYS A 614 31.09 -6.36 -25.49
CA LYS A 614 30.34 -7.53 -25.03
C LYS A 614 29.43 -8.01 -26.16
N LEU A 615 29.62 -9.25 -26.60
CA LEU A 615 28.78 -9.88 -27.63
C LEU A 615 27.49 -10.37 -26.99
N ASP A 616 26.34 -9.93 -27.50
CA ASP A 616 25.02 -10.39 -27.06
C ASP A 616 24.89 -11.92 -27.15
N GLY A 617 24.11 -12.50 -26.22
CA GLY A 617 23.89 -13.94 -26.13
C GLY A 617 23.22 -14.55 -27.35
N GLY A 618 22.37 -13.80 -28.05
CA GLY A 618 21.78 -14.22 -29.32
C GLY A 618 22.84 -14.46 -30.39
N LEU A 619 23.81 -13.56 -30.50
CA LEU A 619 24.93 -13.68 -31.45
C LEU A 619 25.87 -14.84 -31.07
N VAL A 620 26.19 -14.97 -29.78
CA VAL A 620 27.02 -16.06 -29.25
C VAL A 620 26.40 -17.43 -29.52
N LYS A 621 25.11 -17.59 -29.22
CA LYS A 621 24.37 -18.84 -29.46
C LYS A 621 24.30 -19.18 -30.95
N GLN A 622 24.00 -18.20 -31.80
CA GLN A 622 23.95 -18.42 -33.24
C GLN A 622 25.33 -18.79 -33.82
N ALA A 623 26.43 -18.24 -33.31
CA ALA A 623 27.78 -18.61 -33.77
C ALA A 623 28.15 -20.06 -33.45
N ALA A 624 27.55 -20.65 -32.42
CA ALA A 624 27.73 -22.06 -32.09
C ALA A 624 26.99 -22.99 -33.07
N GLU A 625 25.86 -22.54 -33.64
CA GLU A 625 24.94 -23.32 -34.46
C GLU A 625 25.08 -23.05 -35.98
N ASN A 626 25.50 -21.84 -36.38
CA ASN A 626 25.49 -21.36 -37.77
C ASN A 626 26.86 -20.84 -38.21
N GLU A 627 27.38 -21.36 -39.32
CA GLU A 627 28.68 -20.95 -39.90
C GLU A 627 28.73 -19.44 -40.23
N ARG A 628 27.65 -18.87 -40.77
CA ARG A 628 27.61 -17.44 -41.12
C ARG A 628 27.71 -16.55 -39.88
N SER A 629 27.02 -16.91 -38.80
CA SER A 629 27.11 -16.17 -37.53
C SER A 629 28.50 -16.35 -36.90
N ARG A 630 29.12 -17.52 -37.09
CA ARG A 630 30.50 -17.78 -36.67
C ARG A 630 31.50 -16.89 -37.40
N ASP A 631 31.37 -16.73 -38.72
CA ASP A 631 32.23 -15.83 -39.52
C ASP A 631 32.08 -14.36 -39.08
N ILE A 632 30.86 -13.96 -38.70
CA ILE A 632 30.59 -12.61 -38.20
C ILE A 632 31.26 -12.39 -36.84
N VAL A 633 31.11 -13.32 -35.90
CA VAL A 633 31.82 -13.27 -34.61
C VAL A 633 33.34 -13.27 -34.80
N ALA A 634 33.86 -14.10 -35.71
CA ALA A 634 35.29 -14.11 -36.05
C ALA A 634 35.77 -12.76 -36.61
N SER A 635 34.95 -12.11 -37.43
CA SER A 635 35.22 -10.78 -37.98
C SER A 635 35.24 -9.70 -36.89
N ILE A 636 34.31 -9.76 -35.93
CA ILE A 636 34.27 -8.83 -34.78
C ILE A 636 35.51 -9.03 -33.89
N ILE A 637 35.89 -10.28 -33.59
CA ILE A 637 37.11 -10.58 -32.82
C ILE A 637 38.36 -10.06 -33.55
N THR A 638 38.43 -10.24 -34.86
CA THR A 638 39.55 -9.74 -35.68
C THR A 638 39.58 -8.21 -35.70
N LEU A 639 38.42 -7.57 -35.76
CA LEU A 639 38.30 -6.12 -35.68
C LEU A 639 38.77 -5.60 -34.31
N GLY A 640 38.45 -6.30 -33.22
CA GLY A 640 38.95 -5.99 -31.88
C GLY A 640 40.47 -5.98 -31.79
N LYS A 641 41.12 -7.00 -32.38
CA LYS A 641 42.60 -7.04 -32.49
C LYS A 641 43.17 -5.88 -33.31
N THR A 642 42.42 -5.39 -34.30
CA THR A 642 42.86 -4.30 -35.19
C THR A 642 42.68 -2.92 -34.57
N LEU A 643 41.62 -2.75 -33.77
CA LEU A 643 41.23 -1.48 -33.13
C LEU A 643 41.60 -1.42 -31.64
N ASP A 644 42.35 -2.41 -31.14
CA ASP A 644 42.85 -2.51 -29.76
C ASP A 644 41.75 -2.51 -28.68
N TYR A 645 40.66 -3.24 -28.92
CA TYR A 645 39.65 -3.53 -27.92
C TYR A 645 39.51 -5.03 -27.67
N THR A 646 39.06 -5.36 -26.46
CA THR A 646 38.86 -6.74 -26.03
C THR A 646 37.43 -7.21 -26.32
N VAL A 647 37.24 -8.48 -26.64
CA VAL A 647 35.90 -9.07 -26.85
C VAL A 647 35.53 -9.98 -25.68
N ILE A 648 34.38 -9.70 -25.08
CA ILE A 648 33.76 -10.50 -24.02
C ILE A 648 32.55 -11.19 -24.61
N ALA A 649 32.44 -12.52 -24.48
CA ALA A 649 31.26 -13.25 -24.93
C ALA A 649 30.28 -13.46 -23.78
N GLU A 650 29.04 -13.01 -23.95
CA GLU A 650 27.97 -13.22 -22.98
C GLU A 650 27.19 -14.52 -23.22
N TYR A 651 26.37 -14.91 -22.23
CA TYR A 651 25.55 -16.12 -22.26
C TYR A 651 26.32 -17.40 -22.62
N VAL A 652 27.58 -17.51 -22.17
CA VAL A 652 28.37 -18.73 -22.33
C VAL A 652 27.90 -19.77 -21.29
N GLU A 653 26.97 -20.63 -21.70
CA GLU A 653 26.31 -21.62 -20.83
C GLU A 653 26.90 -23.02 -20.90
N THR A 654 27.65 -23.36 -21.96
CA THR A 654 28.21 -24.70 -22.17
C THR A 654 29.68 -24.67 -22.57
N GLU A 655 30.38 -25.76 -22.26
CA GLU A 655 31.78 -25.94 -22.67
C GLU A 655 31.96 -25.92 -24.20
N ASP A 656 30.99 -26.44 -24.96
CA ASP A 656 31.02 -26.42 -26.44
C ASP A 656 30.99 -24.99 -27.00
N ILE A 657 30.15 -24.11 -26.44
CA ILE A 657 30.11 -22.70 -26.83
C ILE A 657 31.46 -22.04 -26.51
N ARG A 658 31.98 -22.27 -25.31
CA ARG A 658 33.27 -21.76 -24.83
C ARG A 658 34.43 -22.21 -25.74
N ASP A 659 34.48 -23.48 -26.11
CA ASP A 659 35.55 -24.04 -26.95
C ASP A 659 35.51 -23.51 -28.38
N LYS A 660 34.31 -23.36 -28.96
CA LYS A 660 34.11 -22.73 -30.27
C LYS A 660 34.56 -21.27 -30.26
N LEU A 661 34.15 -20.49 -29.26
CA LEU A 661 34.57 -19.09 -29.11
C LEU A 661 36.09 -18.95 -28.90
N LYS A 662 36.68 -19.85 -28.12
CA LYS A 662 38.13 -19.92 -27.91
C LYS A 662 38.87 -20.17 -29.22
N ALA A 663 38.37 -21.06 -30.08
CA ALA A 663 38.93 -21.31 -31.40
C ALA A 663 38.89 -20.08 -32.33
N LEU A 664 37.93 -19.18 -32.13
CA LEU A 664 37.86 -17.89 -32.84
C LEU A 664 38.77 -16.81 -32.24
N GLY A 665 39.37 -17.06 -31.07
CA GLY A 665 40.25 -16.14 -30.38
C GLY A 665 39.55 -15.22 -29.36
N CYS A 666 38.35 -15.57 -28.91
CA CYS A 666 37.71 -14.92 -27.76
C CYS A 666 38.12 -15.65 -26.47
N HIS A 667 38.65 -14.90 -25.49
CA HIS A 667 39.26 -15.45 -24.27
C HIS A 667 38.55 -15.06 -22.98
N ILE A 668 37.55 -14.18 -23.05
CA ILE A 668 36.80 -13.70 -21.88
C ILE A 668 35.33 -14.10 -22.04
N TYR A 669 34.79 -14.69 -21.00
CA TYR A 669 33.45 -15.27 -21.01
C TYR A 669 32.66 -14.81 -19.79
N GLN A 670 31.38 -14.50 -20.02
CA GLN A 670 30.41 -14.23 -18.99
C GLN A 670 29.19 -15.13 -19.24
N GLY A 671 28.81 -15.96 -18.26
CA GLY A 671 27.71 -16.90 -18.45
C GLY A 671 27.61 -17.97 -17.36
N TYR A 672 26.50 -18.70 -17.38
CA TYR A 672 26.15 -19.66 -16.33
C TYR A 672 27.01 -20.93 -16.33
N LEU A 673 27.84 -21.14 -17.37
CA LEU A 673 28.89 -22.15 -17.32
C LEU A 673 29.81 -21.94 -16.11
N TYR A 674 30.10 -20.67 -15.79
CA TYR A 674 30.95 -20.29 -14.67
C TYR A 674 30.13 -19.89 -13.45
N SER A 675 29.32 -18.83 -13.56
CA SER A 675 28.46 -18.38 -12.46
C SER A 675 27.38 -17.40 -12.92
N PRO A 676 26.17 -17.46 -12.34
CA PRO A 676 25.25 -16.33 -12.38
C PRO A 676 25.80 -15.14 -11.56
N ALA A 677 25.09 -14.01 -11.57
CA ALA A 677 25.36 -12.93 -10.63
C ALA A 677 25.14 -13.38 -9.19
N VAL A 678 26.16 -13.23 -8.34
CA VAL A 678 26.16 -13.70 -6.95
C VAL A 678 26.30 -12.53 -5.97
N PRO A 679 25.86 -12.66 -4.70
CA PRO A 679 26.15 -11.66 -3.68
C PRO A 679 27.65 -11.42 -3.53
N PHE A 680 28.03 -10.21 -3.10
CA PHE A 680 29.44 -9.78 -2.99
C PHE A 680 30.31 -10.76 -2.21
N GLU A 681 29.86 -11.22 -1.03
CA GLU A 681 30.62 -12.19 -0.22
C GLU A 681 30.91 -13.49 -0.97
N LYS A 682 29.97 -13.95 -1.80
CA LYS A 682 30.18 -15.16 -2.60
C LYS A 682 31.14 -14.92 -3.77
N LEU A 683 31.17 -13.71 -4.35
CA LEU A 683 32.20 -13.37 -5.33
C LEU A 683 33.60 -13.46 -4.68
N LYS A 684 33.75 -12.95 -3.46
CA LYS A 684 35.03 -13.01 -2.73
C LYS A 684 35.50 -14.44 -2.49
N GLU A 685 34.59 -15.34 -2.11
CA GLU A 685 34.89 -16.77 -1.94
C GLU A 685 35.36 -17.46 -3.24
N MET A 686 35.09 -16.87 -4.41
CA MET A 686 35.49 -17.41 -5.71
C MET A 686 36.86 -16.90 -6.18
N LEU A 687 37.43 -15.87 -5.54
CA LEU A 687 38.73 -15.27 -5.86
C LEU A 687 39.85 -15.95 -5.05
#